data_AF-A0A5P9EYI8-F1
#
_entry.id   AF-A0A5P9EYI8-F1
#
_cell.length_a   1.000
_cell.length_b   1.000
_cell.length_c   1.000
_cell.angle_alpha   90.00
_cell.angle_beta   90.00
_cell.angle_gamma   90.00
#
_symmetry.space_group_name_H-M   'P 1'
#
loop_
_entity.id
_entity.type
_entity.pdbx_description
1 polymer ?
#
loop_
_entity_poly.entity_id
_entity_poly.type
_entity_poly.pdbx_seq_one_letter_code
_entity_poly.pdbx_strand_id
1 'polypeptide(L)'
;MSKIPLIVFILSLLLLSACGSDKGRGRAAEDLLPGSNVTDSDRDGIRNSDDNCPSISNASQEDLDSDGSGDACDSDDDNDNHLDSEDNCPQIANTDQADSDGDGLGNACDEDLDGDEVVNEEDNCPADANHEQGDIDNDGVGDSCDNDRDGDDYTNTLDNCPNVANPDQADQDSDGIGDLCDADSDSDDDGLDDGVDNCPQVPNEDQVDTDSDGVGNACDNDDDGDSIEDSGDNCPSTPNPAQEDQDNDGLGNVCDPDRDNDGTENGTDNCPNVSNADQTDTDSDGQGDLCDGDDDADGIEDQSDNCPLEANADQTDTDGDDLGDLCDSDRDGDGVDNDADNCPLEPNADQVDSDGDSFGDACDNNADIDGDLIPDSVDNCVSVANTSQFDRDGDGIGDACDSDLDGDGSDNEADNCPAIPNRNQENNDNDQYGDICDSDDDNDGINDFVDNCRYASNANQKDSDGDTLGDACDYDLDNDGIENTNDNCPNASNTLQEDRDGDGIGNVCDTNTDSDNDGYDDGVDNCPAVANPDQADQDKDGNGDSCDIDWDGDGTANGQDNCPFVPNDQTDSDSDGSGDHCDNDLDGDGVEDNLDNCPHVPNPGQEDGDDDGNGDACDSDVDNDSLDDSTDNCPAISNPTQSDSDGDGLGDACDPDVDNDRVENALDNCPQSWNPNGEDSDQDGIGDACDFDTLLSCTSFEGLEIMDGASTELEHGINAPCEGCSVTSLGKVSNGILSDAARMEVARGAGGSTYIQINHEDVRTGRYMVSFLVENTNSLLDLIYLNSITISTYLDGTATGENISGYMLAPFKVNGARNHRLLLANTRADFNQVRLTLRGLELSNNKLDVYLTCAVPISQQ
;
A
#
# COMPACT_ATOMS: atom_id res chain seq x y z
N MET A 1 -31.76 -43.79 6.58
CA MET A 1 -33.13 -44.40 6.63
C MET A 1 -34.13 -43.29 6.89
N SER A 2 -35.43 -43.41 6.52
CA SER A 2 -36.54 -42.46 6.87
C SER A 2 -36.35 -40.97 6.48
N LYS A 3 -37.18 -40.37 5.59
CA LYS A 3 -38.54 -39.82 5.81
C LYS A 3 -38.58 -38.58 6.75
N ILE A 4 -39.16 -37.41 6.42
CA ILE A 4 -40.14 -36.97 5.37
C ILE A 4 -40.03 -35.43 5.13
N PRO A 5 -40.32 -34.92 3.91
CA PRO A 5 -40.59 -33.48 3.64
C PRO A 5 -42.07 -33.16 3.28
N LEU A 6 -42.51 -31.91 3.50
CA LEU A 6 -43.84 -31.26 3.21
C LEU A 6 -43.63 -29.71 3.24
N ILE A 7 -44.45 -28.74 2.81
CA ILE A 7 -45.62 -28.50 1.90
C ILE A 7 -45.67 -26.93 1.77
N VAL A 8 -45.79 -26.21 0.64
CA VAL A 8 -46.62 -26.25 -0.61
C VAL A 8 -48.01 -25.58 -0.51
N PHE A 9 -48.14 -24.33 -0.99
CA PHE A 9 -49.34 -23.65 -1.55
C PHE A 9 -48.86 -22.30 -2.16
N ILE A 10 -48.83 -21.98 -3.47
CA ILE A 10 -49.77 -22.02 -4.63
C ILE A 10 -50.72 -20.80 -4.72
N LEU A 11 -50.36 -19.82 -5.57
CA LEU A 11 -51.08 -19.14 -6.69
C LEU A 11 -49.97 -18.36 -7.47
N SER A 12 -49.82 -18.24 -8.81
CA SER A 12 -50.70 -17.94 -9.97
C SER A 12 -51.04 -16.44 -10.11
N LEU A 13 -50.87 -15.74 -11.26
CA LEU A 13 -50.38 -16.12 -12.62
C LEU A 13 -50.13 -14.86 -13.51
N LEU A 14 -49.22 -14.93 -14.52
CA LEU A 14 -49.02 -13.94 -15.63
C LEU A 14 -48.40 -12.57 -15.20
N LEU A 15 -47.77 -11.73 -16.03
CA LEU A 15 -47.31 -11.79 -17.44
C LEU A 15 -46.02 -10.92 -17.64
N LEU A 16 -45.64 -10.61 -18.91
CA LEU A 16 -44.43 -9.86 -19.36
C LEU A 16 -43.07 -10.59 -19.20
N SER A 17 -42.04 -10.33 -20.01
CA SER A 17 -42.03 -9.96 -21.44
C SER A 17 -40.75 -10.51 -22.10
N ALA A 18 -40.86 -11.15 -23.28
CA ALA A 18 -39.71 -11.76 -23.96
C ALA A 18 -39.74 -11.49 -25.47
N CYS A 19 -38.93 -10.52 -25.92
CA CYS A 19 -38.90 -10.06 -27.31
C CYS A 19 -38.24 -11.07 -28.27
N GLY A 20 -39.06 -11.95 -28.89
CA GLY A 20 -38.62 -12.96 -29.85
C GLY A 20 -38.61 -12.49 -31.30
N SER A 21 -37.42 -12.30 -31.88
CA SER A 21 -37.23 -11.78 -33.26
C SER A 21 -37.82 -12.64 -34.38
N ASP A 22 -38.49 -12.01 -35.36
CA ASP A 22 -38.98 -12.66 -36.59
C ASP A 22 -37.85 -13.14 -37.54
N LYS A 23 -37.98 -14.40 -38.02
CA LYS A 23 -37.70 -14.88 -39.41
C LYS A 23 -37.94 -16.40 -39.53
N GLY A 24 -38.91 -16.89 -40.34
CA GLY A 24 -39.20 -18.36 -40.30
C GLY A 24 -39.81 -19.20 -41.45
N ARG A 25 -40.19 -18.70 -42.64
CA ARG A 25 -40.53 -19.52 -43.86
C ARG A 25 -41.56 -20.70 -43.75
N GLY A 26 -42.83 -20.40 -44.04
CA GLY A 26 -43.40 -20.61 -45.40
C GLY A 26 -44.09 -21.94 -45.82
N ARG A 27 -44.60 -21.92 -47.07
CA ARG A 27 -45.53 -22.86 -47.79
C ARG A 27 -47.00 -22.70 -47.35
N ALA A 28 -47.98 -22.22 -48.13
CA ALA A 28 -48.27 -22.14 -49.58
C ALA A 28 -49.03 -23.35 -50.19
N ALA A 29 -49.97 -23.03 -51.10
CA ALA A 29 -50.84 -23.91 -51.92
C ALA A 29 -52.02 -24.60 -51.18
N GLU A 30 -53.23 -24.77 -51.75
CA GLU A 30 -53.87 -24.23 -52.98
C GLU A 30 -55.39 -24.52 -53.03
N ASP A 31 -56.11 -23.78 -53.89
CA ASP A 31 -57.34 -24.15 -54.64
C ASP A 31 -58.73 -24.42 -53.98
N LEU A 32 -59.70 -23.58 -54.39
CA LEU A 32 -61.12 -23.85 -54.73
C LEU A 32 -62.07 -24.61 -53.78
N LEU A 33 -63.21 -23.95 -53.46
CA LEU A 33 -64.50 -24.14 -54.18
C LEU A 33 -65.42 -22.90 -54.02
N PRO A 34 -66.40 -22.65 -54.90
CA PRO A 34 -67.14 -21.37 -54.94
C PRO A 34 -68.54 -21.42 -54.27
N GLY A 35 -68.99 -20.32 -53.66
CA GLY A 35 -70.43 -20.06 -53.58
C GLY A 35 -71.06 -19.38 -52.35
N SER A 36 -70.51 -18.27 -51.84
CA SER A 36 -71.30 -17.27 -51.11
C SER A 36 -70.78 -15.86 -51.41
N ASN A 37 -71.64 -14.84 -51.28
CA ASN A 37 -71.13 -13.48 -51.07
C ASN A 37 -70.53 -13.48 -49.66
N VAL A 38 -69.22 -13.41 -49.56
CA VAL A 38 -68.56 -12.84 -48.40
C VAL A 38 -68.38 -11.38 -48.74
N THR A 39 -69.14 -10.53 -48.07
CA THR A 39 -68.78 -9.11 -47.98
C THR A 39 -67.81 -8.96 -46.82
N ASP A 40 -66.84 -8.12 -47.10
CA ASP A 40 -65.81 -7.54 -46.27
C ASP A 40 -65.72 -6.12 -46.88
N SER A 41 -65.96 -5.09 -46.06
CA SER A 41 -66.25 -3.72 -46.52
C SER A 41 -64.99 -2.90 -46.79
N ASP A 42 -64.06 -3.00 -45.84
CA ASP A 42 -62.94 -2.11 -45.48
C ASP A 42 -61.60 -2.84 -45.70
N ARG A 43 -61.59 -4.17 -45.56
CA ARG A 43 -60.53 -5.13 -45.91
C ARG A 43 -59.42 -5.29 -44.89
N ASP A 44 -59.83 -5.40 -43.63
CA ASP A 44 -58.96 -5.76 -42.52
C ASP A 44 -58.63 -7.28 -42.50
N GLY A 45 -59.59 -8.12 -42.92
CA GLY A 45 -59.49 -9.59 -42.97
C GLY A 45 -60.66 -10.32 -42.28
N ILE A 46 -61.53 -9.61 -41.57
CA ILE A 46 -62.73 -10.13 -40.92
C ILE A 46 -63.88 -10.13 -41.96
N ARG A 47 -65.14 -10.36 -41.56
CA ARG A 47 -66.31 -10.46 -42.45
C ARG A 47 -67.50 -9.82 -41.76
N ASN A 48 -68.28 -8.97 -42.45
CA ASN A 48 -69.44 -8.20 -41.93
C ASN A 48 -70.53 -8.96 -41.12
N SER A 49 -70.42 -10.27 -40.88
CA SER A 49 -71.31 -11.07 -40.01
C SER A 49 -70.67 -11.53 -38.70
N ASP A 50 -69.35 -11.39 -38.58
CA ASP A 50 -68.50 -11.81 -37.45
C ASP A 50 -67.49 -10.67 -37.14
N ASP A 51 -67.94 -9.44 -37.37
CA ASP A 51 -67.19 -8.20 -37.50
C ASP A 51 -67.99 -7.13 -36.74
N ASN A 52 -67.38 -6.53 -35.72
CA ASN A 52 -68.05 -5.55 -34.86
C ASN A 52 -67.93 -4.10 -35.39
N CYS A 53 -67.04 -3.83 -36.36
CA CYS A 53 -67.02 -2.57 -37.11
C CYS A 53 -67.13 -2.74 -38.64
N PRO A 54 -68.28 -3.19 -39.21
CA PRO A 54 -68.44 -3.56 -40.63
C PRO A 54 -68.29 -2.48 -41.72
N SER A 55 -67.64 -1.37 -41.42
CA SER A 55 -67.18 -0.35 -42.35
C SER A 55 -65.89 0.39 -41.94
N ILE A 56 -65.24 0.01 -40.83
CA ILE A 56 -63.98 0.58 -40.32
C ILE A 56 -63.07 -0.58 -39.92
N SER A 57 -61.90 -0.65 -40.57
CA SER A 57 -60.95 -1.78 -40.46
C SER A 57 -60.38 -1.95 -39.03
N ASN A 58 -60.83 -2.95 -38.28
CA ASN A 58 -60.40 -3.24 -36.90
C ASN A 58 -60.09 -4.74 -36.69
N ALA A 59 -58.98 -5.21 -37.29
CA ALA A 59 -58.62 -6.63 -37.34
C ALA A 59 -58.35 -7.29 -35.97
N SER A 60 -58.27 -6.50 -34.89
CA SER A 60 -58.20 -6.96 -33.51
C SER A 60 -59.55 -7.41 -32.94
N GLN A 61 -60.64 -6.75 -33.35
CA GLN A 61 -62.01 -6.96 -32.85
C GLN A 61 -62.12 -6.76 -31.33
N GLU A 62 -61.47 -5.71 -30.82
CA GLU A 62 -61.72 -5.20 -29.47
C GLU A 62 -63.14 -4.61 -29.36
N ASP A 63 -63.73 -4.73 -28.17
CA ASP A 63 -65.16 -4.65 -27.80
C ASP A 63 -65.21 -4.48 -26.27
N LEU A 64 -64.66 -3.36 -25.77
CA LEU A 64 -64.27 -3.16 -24.36
C LEU A 64 -65.44 -3.32 -23.38
N ASP A 65 -66.58 -2.67 -23.65
CA ASP A 65 -67.81 -2.79 -22.87
C ASP A 65 -68.62 -4.08 -23.13
N SER A 66 -68.35 -4.76 -24.25
CA SER A 66 -69.09 -5.89 -24.81
C SER A 66 -70.56 -5.60 -25.23
N ASP A 67 -70.86 -4.40 -25.74
CA ASP A 67 -72.11 -4.10 -26.48
C ASP A 67 -72.22 -4.93 -27.78
N GLY A 68 -71.09 -5.12 -28.47
CA GLY A 68 -71.01 -5.75 -29.79
C GLY A 68 -70.91 -4.77 -30.97
N SER A 69 -70.79 -3.46 -30.69
CA SER A 69 -69.91 -2.56 -31.43
C SER A 69 -68.43 -2.92 -31.19
N GLY A 70 -67.49 -2.07 -31.61
CA GLY A 70 -66.09 -2.22 -31.26
C GLY A 70 -65.38 -0.88 -31.24
N ASP A 71 -64.33 -0.79 -30.45
CA ASP A 71 -63.63 0.44 -30.03
C ASP A 71 -63.25 1.34 -31.22
N ALA A 72 -62.89 0.73 -32.37
CA ALA A 72 -62.58 1.44 -33.60
C ALA A 72 -63.78 2.11 -34.31
N CYS A 73 -65.01 1.95 -33.82
CA CYS A 73 -66.23 2.48 -34.43
C CYS A 73 -67.40 2.76 -33.47
N ASP A 74 -67.25 2.54 -32.16
CA ASP A 74 -68.13 3.18 -31.19
C ASP A 74 -67.70 4.64 -30.94
N SER A 75 -68.08 5.20 -29.79
CA SER A 75 -67.83 6.58 -29.38
C SER A 75 -68.05 6.82 -27.88
N ASP A 76 -68.07 5.74 -27.09
CA ASP A 76 -68.37 5.63 -25.65
C ASP A 76 -67.82 4.23 -25.24
N ASP A 77 -66.51 3.99 -25.47
CA ASP A 77 -65.88 2.65 -25.55
C ASP A 77 -66.08 1.75 -24.32
N ASP A 78 -66.25 2.32 -23.12
CA ASP A 78 -66.51 1.59 -21.87
C ASP A 78 -67.95 1.76 -21.33
N ASN A 79 -68.80 2.48 -22.06
CA ASN A 79 -70.23 2.75 -21.80
C ASN A 79 -70.53 3.55 -20.51
N ASP A 80 -69.60 4.41 -20.07
CA ASP A 80 -69.80 5.28 -18.90
C ASP A 80 -70.82 6.42 -19.12
N ASN A 81 -71.18 6.71 -20.38
CA ASN A 81 -72.11 7.77 -20.86
C ASN A 81 -71.47 9.15 -21.16
N HIS A 82 -70.15 9.30 -21.11
CA HIS A 82 -69.42 10.36 -21.81
C HIS A 82 -69.10 9.90 -23.25
N LEU A 83 -68.13 10.51 -23.92
CA LEU A 83 -67.70 10.11 -25.26
C LEU A 83 -66.18 10.23 -25.32
N ASP A 84 -65.45 9.32 -25.98
CA ASP A 84 -63.96 9.32 -26.07
C ASP A 84 -63.29 10.62 -26.61
N SER A 85 -64.08 11.61 -27.02
CA SER A 85 -63.63 12.96 -27.42
C SER A 85 -63.94 14.09 -26.42
N GLU A 86 -64.68 13.79 -25.35
CA GLU A 86 -65.04 14.67 -24.23
C GLU A 86 -64.76 13.99 -22.85
N ASP A 87 -64.23 12.77 -22.86
CA ASP A 87 -63.92 11.90 -21.72
C ASP A 87 -62.41 11.96 -21.37
N ASN A 88 -62.07 12.02 -20.08
CA ASN A 88 -60.70 12.04 -19.56
C ASN A 88 -60.12 10.66 -19.20
N CYS A 89 -60.94 9.60 -19.11
CA CYS A 89 -60.48 8.21 -19.04
C CYS A 89 -61.19 7.29 -20.07
N PRO A 90 -61.00 7.48 -21.39
CA PRO A 90 -61.78 6.80 -22.46
C PRO A 90 -61.75 5.27 -22.56
N GLN A 91 -61.18 4.57 -21.58
CA GLN A 91 -61.09 3.11 -21.51
C GLN A 91 -61.31 2.59 -20.06
N ILE A 92 -61.65 3.47 -19.09
CA ILE A 92 -61.87 3.15 -17.66
C ILE A 92 -63.02 3.98 -17.07
N ALA A 93 -64.24 3.52 -17.33
CA ALA A 93 -65.53 4.13 -16.99
C ALA A 93 -65.60 4.90 -15.65
N ASN A 94 -65.54 6.23 -15.73
CA ASN A 94 -65.41 7.17 -14.60
C ASN A 94 -66.50 8.27 -14.63
N THR A 95 -67.76 7.87 -14.43
CA THR A 95 -68.98 8.67 -14.71
C THR A 95 -69.08 10.08 -14.12
N ASP A 96 -68.25 10.43 -13.13
CA ASP A 96 -68.17 11.76 -12.54
C ASP A 96 -67.10 12.67 -13.16
N GLN A 97 -66.19 12.13 -13.98
CA GLN A 97 -65.10 12.84 -14.65
C GLN A 97 -64.30 13.67 -13.66
N ALA A 98 -63.87 13.01 -12.59
CA ALA A 98 -62.91 13.57 -11.66
C ALA A 98 -61.57 13.78 -12.38
N ASP A 99 -60.98 14.93 -12.11
CA ASP A 99 -59.75 15.51 -12.65
C ASP A 99 -59.26 16.40 -11.49
N SER A 100 -58.21 15.94 -10.78
CA SER A 100 -57.80 16.50 -9.47
C SER A 100 -56.78 17.62 -9.63
N ASP A 101 -55.74 17.40 -10.44
CA ASP A 101 -54.63 18.32 -10.69
C ASP A 101 -54.96 19.32 -11.82
N GLY A 102 -55.66 18.85 -12.87
CA GLY A 102 -55.98 19.59 -14.09
C GLY A 102 -55.14 19.23 -15.34
N ASP A 103 -54.40 18.12 -15.35
CA ASP A 103 -53.64 17.61 -16.52
C ASP A 103 -54.55 17.35 -17.73
N GLY A 104 -55.67 16.67 -17.50
CA GLY A 104 -56.63 16.25 -18.52
C GLY A 104 -56.77 14.74 -18.72
N LEU A 105 -56.02 13.92 -17.99
CA LEU A 105 -56.41 12.59 -17.53
C LEU A 105 -57.49 12.71 -16.44
N GLY A 106 -57.81 11.59 -15.76
CA GLY A 106 -58.79 11.57 -14.69
C GLY A 106 -58.49 10.53 -13.63
N ASN A 107 -59.04 10.74 -12.43
CA ASN A 107 -58.73 9.98 -11.20
C ASN A 107 -58.95 8.45 -11.25
N ALA A 108 -59.46 7.90 -12.36
CA ALA A 108 -59.64 6.46 -12.57
C ALA A 108 -58.58 5.83 -13.48
N CYS A 109 -57.80 6.65 -14.19
CA CYS A 109 -56.77 6.26 -15.14
C CYS A 109 -55.45 7.03 -14.96
N ASP A 110 -55.35 7.86 -13.92
CA ASP A 110 -54.14 8.61 -13.60
C ASP A 110 -53.11 7.80 -12.80
N GLU A 111 -51.84 8.13 -13.01
CA GLU A 111 -50.70 7.52 -12.30
C GLU A 111 -50.13 8.45 -11.20
N ASP A 112 -50.46 9.75 -11.24
CA ASP A 112 -50.13 10.82 -10.26
C ASP A 112 -51.45 11.60 -10.01
N LEU A 113 -52.01 11.59 -8.79
CA LEU A 113 -53.40 12.07 -8.59
C LEU A 113 -53.52 13.58 -8.35
N ASP A 114 -52.45 14.29 -8.01
CA ASP A 114 -52.51 15.72 -7.71
C ASP A 114 -51.39 16.58 -8.34
N GLY A 115 -50.52 15.96 -9.13
CA GLY A 115 -49.58 16.60 -10.05
C GLY A 115 -48.28 17.01 -9.39
N ASP A 116 -47.82 16.26 -8.39
CA ASP A 116 -46.60 16.55 -7.63
C ASP A 116 -45.32 15.86 -8.15
N GLU A 117 -45.43 15.06 -9.21
CA GLU A 117 -44.38 14.23 -9.82
C GLU A 117 -44.04 12.91 -9.07
N VAL A 118 -44.81 12.51 -8.04
CA VAL A 118 -44.77 11.19 -7.37
C VAL A 118 -45.94 10.31 -7.85
N VAL A 119 -45.75 8.98 -7.90
CA VAL A 119 -46.80 8.06 -8.38
C VAL A 119 -47.68 7.51 -7.25
N ASN A 120 -48.96 7.33 -7.53
CA ASN A 120 -50.02 6.91 -6.59
C ASN A 120 -49.80 5.58 -5.82
N GLU A 121 -48.79 4.77 -6.17
CA GLU A 121 -48.40 3.56 -5.44
C GLU A 121 -47.17 3.76 -4.52
N GLU A 122 -46.45 4.86 -4.68
CA GLU A 122 -45.23 5.24 -3.92
C GLU A 122 -45.43 6.50 -3.07
N ASP A 123 -46.49 7.26 -3.32
CA ASP A 123 -46.89 8.49 -2.61
C ASP A 123 -47.61 8.22 -1.26
N ASN A 124 -47.19 8.93 -0.20
CA ASN A 124 -47.79 8.90 1.15
C ASN A 124 -48.88 9.97 1.41
N CYS A 125 -49.17 10.89 0.47
CA CYS A 125 -50.40 11.70 0.44
C CYS A 125 -51.09 11.78 -0.96
N PRO A 126 -51.66 10.67 -1.51
CA PRO A 126 -52.30 10.60 -2.87
C PRO A 126 -53.58 11.42 -3.13
N ALA A 127 -53.59 12.69 -2.74
CA ALA A 127 -54.63 13.70 -2.94
C ALA A 127 -54.25 15.12 -2.45
N ASP A 128 -53.08 15.30 -1.80
CA ASP A 128 -52.65 16.55 -1.13
C ASP A 128 -51.14 16.88 -1.36
N ALA A 129 -50.61 16.60 -2.56
CA ALA A 129 -49.40 17.12 -3.21
C ALA A 129 -48.19 17.46 -2.31
N ASN A 130 -47.23 16.54 -2.21
CA ASN A 130 -46.11 16.60 -1.28
C ASN A 130 -44.82 15.95 -1.81
N HIS A 131 -44.32 16.38 -2.97
CA HIS A 131 -43.11 15.90 -3.68
C HIS A 131 -41.89 15.50 -2.84
N GLU A 132 -41.68 16.14 -1.68
CA GLU A 132 -40.58 15.87 -0.74
C GLU A 132 -40.83 14.63 0.16
N GLN A 133 -42.06 14.08 0.14
CA GLN A 133 -42.53 12.83 0.76
C GLN A 133 -42.23 12.69 2.28
N GLY A 134 -42.10 13.82 2.98
CA GLY A 134 -41.85 13.87 4.42
C GLY A 134 -42.92 13.15 5.25
N ASP A 135 -42.47 12.40 6.25
CA ASP A 135 -43.24 11.54 7.16
C ASP A 135 -42.43 11.46 8.47
N ILE A 136 -42.77 12.33 9.45
CA ILE A 136 -41.96 12.48 10.67
C ILE A 136 -42.10 11.27 11.62
N ASP A 137 -43.29 10.72 11.83
CA ASP A 137 -43.50 9.60 12.77
C ASP A 137 -43.31 8.20 12.13
N ASN A 138 -43.27 8.12 10.79
CA ASN A 138 -43.11 6.92 9.98
C ASN A 138 -44.31 5.93 10.05
N ASP A 139 -45.53 6.44 10.26
CA ASP A 139 -46.81 5.72 10.12
C ASP A 139 -47.11 5.32 8.66
N GLY A 140 -46.62 6.10 7.69
CA GLY A 140 -46.92 5.93 6.26
C GLY A 140 -48.00 6.87 5.71
N VAL A 141 -48.30 7.96 6.42
CA VAL A 141 -49.14 9.08 5.95
C VAL A 141 -48.29 10.34 6.00
N GLY A 142 -48.10 11.01 4.88
CA GLY A 142 -47.17 12.14 4.78
C GLY A 142 -47.59 13.38 5.58
N ASP A 143 -46.58 14.17 5.95
CA ASP A 143 -46.68 15.41 6.74
C ASP A 143 -47.76 16.39 6.24
N SER A 144 -48.03 16.41 4.92
CA SER A 144 -48.99 17.30 4.27
C SER A 144 -50.45 16.93 4.53
N CYS A 145 -50.76 15.64 4.68
CA CYS A 145 -52.11 15.11 4.84
C CYS A 145 -52.38 14.52 6.24
N ASP A 146 -51.33 14.25 7.03
CA ASP A 146 -51.48 13.80 8.40
C ASP A 146 -51.94 14.92 9.39
N ASN A 147 -52.47 14.50 10.53
CA ASN A 147 -53.14 15.30 11.54
C ASN A 147 -52.50 15.20 12.94
N ASP A 148 -51.48 14.37 13.12
CA ASP A 148 -50.86 13.90 14.39
C ASP A 148 -49.34 13.64 14.16
N ARG A 149 -48.67 14.61 13.51
CA ARG A 149 -47.50 14.44 12.60
C ARG A 149 -46.27 13.74 13.18
N ASP A 150 -46.06 13.85 14.49
CA ASP A 150 -44.92 13.26 15.19
C ASP A 150 -45.30 12.07 16.09
N GLY A 151 -46.56 11.63 16.04
CA GLY A 151 -47.04 10.40 16.67
C GLY A 151 -47.24 10.49 18.20
N ASP A 152 -47.33 11.69 18.78
CA ASP A 152 -47.31 11.90 20.24
C ASP A 152 -48.67 11.64 20.99
N ASP A 153 -49.74 11.27 20.28
CA ASP A 153 -51.18 11.22 20.66
C ASP A 153 -51.92 12.60 20.67
N TYR A 154 -51.30 13.73 20.30
CA TYR A 154 -51.93 15.07 20.21
C TYR A 154 -51.89 15.72 18.82
N THR A 155 -53.03 15.69 18.13
CA THR A 155 -53.18 16.32 16.81
C THR A 155 -52.62 17.75 16.71
N ASN A 156 -52.01 18.10 15.57
CA ASN A 156 -51.27 19.33 15.18
C ASN A 156 -51.94 20.71 15.46
N THR A 157 -53.12 20.74 16.08
CA THR A 157 -53.89 21.94 16.47
C THR A 157 -54.21 22.02 17.96
N LEU A 158 -53.82 21.01 18.74
CA LEU A 158 -53.95 20.92 20.19
C LEU A 158 -52.58 20.84 20.87
N ASP A 159 -51.63 20.23 20.19
CA ASP A 159 -50.22 20.14 20.55
C ASP A 159 -49.50 21.51 20.51
N ASN A 160 -48.47 21.66 21.34
CA ASN A 160 -47.58 22.82 21.43
C ASN A 160 -46.22 22.64 20.74
N CYS A 161 -45.85 21.44 20.24
CA CYS A 161 -44.68 21.20 19.39
C CYS A 161 -44.95 20.36 18.12
N PRO A 162 -45.71 20.85 17.10
CA PRO A 162 -46.30 20.04 16.00
C PRO A 162 -45.40 19.35 14.95
N ASN A 163 -44.15 19.06 15.31
CA ASN A 163 -43.15 18.32 14.54
C ASN A 163 -42.09 17.65 15.46
N VAL A 164 -42.28 17.65 16.79
CA VAL A 164 -41.28 17.24 17.81
C VAL A 164 -42.01 16.61 19.01
N ALA A 165 -42.26 15.30 18.93
CA ALA A 165 -43.13 14.56 19.85
C ALA A 165 -42.83 14.80 21.34
N ASN A 166 -43.76 15.48 22.03
CA ASN A 166 -43.65 15.79 23.45
C ASN A 166 -44.90 15.33 24.26
N PRO A 167 -45.14 14.00 24.46
CA PRO A 167 -46.39 13.47 25.03
C PRO A 167 -46.81 13.92 26.44
N ASP A 168 -45.97 14.66 27.17
CA ASP A 168 -46.33 15.30 28.44
C ASP A 168 -46.75 16.78 28.31
N GLN A 169 -46.58 17.37 27.13
CA GLN A 169 -46.99 18.71 26.72
C GLN A 169 -46.46 19.77 27.71
N ALA A 170 -45.16 19.69 27.97
CA ALA A 170 -44.43 20.64 28.80
C ALA A 170 -44.42 22.05 28.17
N ASP A 171 -44.62 23.05 29.01
CA ASP A 171 -44.74 24.48 28.71
C ASP A 171 -44.46 25.23 30.02
N GLN A 172 -43.19 25.56 30.26
CA GLN A 172 -42.71 26.03 31.56
C GLN A 172 -43.00 27.52 31.81
N ASP A 173 -42.92 28.35 30.77
CA ASP A 173 -43.16 29.81 30.82
C ASP A 173 -44.67 30.17 30.68
N SER A 174 -45.44 29.37 29.92
CA SER A 174 -46.86 29.58 29.56
C SER A 174 -47.16 30.58 28.41
N ASP A 175 -46.27 30.71 27.43
CA ASP A 175 -46.48 31.34 26.12
C ASP A 175 -47.48 30.55 25.26
N GLY A 176 -47.21 29.24 25.07
CA GLY A 176 -47.99 28.34 24.22
C GLY A 176 -47.20 27.57 23.16
N ILE A 177 -45.87 27.77 23.07
CA ILE A 177 -44.91 26.79 22.50
C ILE A 177 -44.58 25.76 23.61
N GLY A 178 -43.96 24.62 23.28
CA GLY A 178 -43.57 23.60 24.26
C GLY A 178 -42.06 23.52 24.51
N ASP A 179 -41.67 23.03 25.69
CA ASP A 179 -40.27 23.01 26.17
C ASP A 179 -39.27 22.31 25.22
N LEU A 180 -39.71 21.47 24.26
CA LEU A 180 -38.85 20.80 23.27
C LEU A 180 -38.74 21.53 21.91
N CYS A 181 -39.45 22.64 21.73
CA CYS A 181 -39.48 23.41 20.48
C CYS A 181 -39.53 24.93 20.70
N ASP A 182 -39.37 25.38 21.94
CA ASP A 182 -39.25 26.78 22.31
C ASP A 182 -37.79 27.27 22.19
N ALA A 183 -37.61 28.55 21.92
CA ALA A 183 -36.33 29.16 21.57
C ALA A 183 -36.04 30.48 22.32
N ASP A 184 -36.87 30.87 23.30
CA ASP A 184 -36.51 31.92 24.29
C ASP A 184 -36.51 31.43 25.76
N SER A 185 -36.27 30.13 25.96
CA SER A 185 -35.73 29.61 27.22
C SER A 185 -34.28 30.06 27.43
N ASP A 186 -33.96 30.33 28.69
CA ASP A 186 -32.64 30.58 29.29
C ASP A 186 -32.55 29.53 30.40
N SER A 187 -31.94 28.37 30.07
CA SER A 187 -32.07 27.14 30.85
C SER A 187 -31.23 27.12 32.14
N ASP A 188 -30.27 28.04 32.30
CA ASP A 188 -29.31 28.03 33.41
C ASP A 188 -29.18 29.33 34.23
N ASP A 189 -29.95 30.38 33.90
CA ASP A 189 -29.96 31.74 34.48
C ASP A 189 -28.71 32.61 34.13
N ASP A 190 -27.95 32.30 33.06
CA ASP A 190 -26.84 33.12 32.51
C ASP A 190 -27.32 34.49 31.95
N GLY A 191 -28.37 34.47 31.13
CA GLY A 191 -28.90 35.64 30.43
C GLY A 191 -28.69 35.66 28.90
N LEU A 192 -28.27 34.54 28.32
CA LEU A 192 -28.39 34.21 26.90
C LEU A 192 -29.59 33.26 26.69
N ASP A 193 -30.11 33.23 25.46
CA ASP A 193 -31.23 32.35 25.09
C ASP A 193 -30.65 31.01 24.53
N ASP A 194 -31.21 29.85 24.87
CA ASP A 194 -30.70 28.49 24.57
C ASP A 194 -30.39 28.24 23.07
N GLY A 195 -31.01 29.00 22.16
CA GLY A 195 -30.76 28.94 20.70
C GLY A 195 -29.67 29.89 20.19
N VAL A 196 -28.92 30.51 21.09
CA VAL A 196 -27.81 31.45 20.83
C VAL A 196 -26.60 31.13 21.72
N ASP A 197 -26.84 30.57 22.90
CA ASP A 197 -25.83 30.08 23.83
C ASP A 197 -25.13 28.80 23.31
N ASN A 198 -23.79 28.78 23.34
CA ASN A 198 -22.98 27.58 23.05
C ASN A 198 -22.80 26.62 24.23
N CYS A 199 -23.26 26.98 25.44
CA CYS A 199 -23.39 26.09 26.59
C CYS A 199 -24.75 26.17 27.31
N PRO A 200 -25.90 25.82 26.67
CA PRO A 200 -27.27 26.01 27.21
C PRO A 200 -27.65 25.35 28.55
N GLN A 201 -26.70 24.80 29.32
CA GLN A 201 -26.90 24.21 30.64
C GLN A 201 -25.76 24.56 31.63
N VAL A 202 -24.76 25.37 31.23
CA VAL A 202 -23.55 25.70 32.02
C VAL A 202 -23.11 27.18 31.81
N PRO A 203 -23.39 28.09 32.78
CA PRO A 203 -23.32 29.54 32.54
C PRO A 203 -21.95 30.09 32.09
N ASN A 204 -21.90 30.70 30.91
CA ASN A 204 -20.69 31.23 30.27
C ASN A 204 -20.92 32.59 29.53
N GLU A 205 -21.29 33.65 30.27
CA GLU A 205 -21.51 35.05 29.83
C GLU A 205 -20.53 35.63 28.76
N ASP A 206 -19.33 35.06 28.58
CA ASP A 206 -18.32 35.48 27.59
C ASP A 206 -18.26 34.66 26.30
N GLN A 207 -18.97 33.51 26.20
CA GLN A 207 -19.13 32.68 25.00
C GLN A 207 -17.78 32.40 24.32
N VAL A 208 -16.85 31.88 25.10
CA VAL A 208 -15.57 31.39 24.59
C VAL A 208 -15.79 30.02 23.97
N ASP A 209 -15.22 29.88 22.79
CA ASP A 209 -15.24 28.76 21.86
C ASP A 209 -13.91 28.94 21.11
N THR A 210 -13.02 27.95 21.19
CA THR A 210 -11.60 28.11 20.82
C THR A 210 -11.21 27.29 19.60
N ASP A 211 -11.87 26.15 19.34
CA ASP A 211 -11.72 25.34 18.12
C ASP A 211 -12.73 25.72 17.01
N SER A 212 -13.88 26.31 17.39
CA SER A 212 -15.02 26.67 16.53
C SER A 212 -15.92 25.51 16.06
N ASP A 213 -16.08 24.44 16.85
CA ASP A 213 -17.11 23.40 16.58
C ASP A 213 -18.55 23.88 16.84
N GLY A 214 -18.73 24.80 17.81
CA GLY A 214 -20.01 25.39 18.21
C GLY A 214 -20.48 25.07 19.63
N VAL A 215 -19.72 24.26 20.38
CA VAL A 215 -19.78 24.12 21.85
C VAL A 215 -18.92 25.24 22.48
N GLY A 216 -19.03 25.47 23.79
CA GLY A 216 -18.21 26.45 24.49
C GLY A 216 -17.28 25.83 25.54
N ASN A 217 -16.13 26.49 25.79
CA ASN A 217 -15.10 26.12 26.78
C ASN A 217 -15.57 26.02 28.26
N ALA A 218 -16.89 26.06 28.52
CA ALA A 218 -17.49 25.86 29.83
C ALA A 218 -18.26 24.53 29.94
N CYS A 219 -18.60 23.92 28.81
CA CYS A 219 -19.38 22.69 28.69
C CYS A 219 -18.74 21.64 27.77
N ASP A 220 -17.71 22.03 27.02
CA ASP A 220 -16.78 21.10 26.38
C ASP A 220 -15.98 20.27 27.40
N ASN A 221 -15.19 19.35 26.89
CA ASN A 221 -14.20 18.54 27.59
C ASN A 221 -12.88 18.45 26.78
N ASP A 222 -12.81 19.01 25.57
CA ASP A 222 -11.63 19.15 24.69
C ASP A 222 -11.59 20.60 24.16
N ASP A 223 -11.14 21.52 25.03
CA ASP A 223 -11.30 22.98 24.91
C ASP A 223 -10.74 23.60 23.60
N ASP A 224 -9.94 22.88 22.81
CA ASP A 224 -9.34 23.34 21.55
C ASP A 224 -9.30 22.33 20.38
N GLY A 225 -9.90 21.15 20.54
CA GLY A 225 -10.15 20.20 19.46
C GLY A 225 -8.93 19.36 19.04
N ASP A 226 -7.95 19.17 19.93
CA ASP A 226 -6.73 18.40 19.65
C ASP A 226 -6.88 16.88 19.86
N SER A 227 -8.05 16.44 20.33
CA SER A 227 -8.41 15.07 20.72
C SER A 227 -7.89 14.59 22.09
N ILE A 228 -7.46 15.50 22.98
CA ILE A 228 -7.06 15.19 24.36
C ILE A 228 -7.96 15.95 25.36
N GLU A 229 -8.69 15.21 26.21
CA GLU A 229 -9.58 15.83 27.21
C GLU A 229 -8.83 16.83 28.15
N ASP A 230 -9.40 18.00 28.49
CA ASP A 230 -8.79 19.06 29.33
C ASP A 230 -8.24 18.56 30.68
N SER A 231 -8.79 17.43 31.15
CA SER A 231 -8.42 16.81 32.41
C SER A 231 -7.12 16.00 32.36
N GLY A 232 -6.64 15.71 31.15
CA GLY A 232 -5.35 15.08 30.83
C GLY A 232 -4.40 15.97 30.03
N ASP A 233 -4.91 16.96 29.30
CA ASP A 233 -4.12 17.91 28.51
C ASP A 233 -3.29 18.89 29.37
N ASN A 234 -2.11 19.26 28.84
CA ASN A 234 -1.16 20.22 29.39
C ASN A 234 -1.18 21.62 28.73
N CYS A 235 -1.98 21.87 27.69
CA CYS A 235 -2.25 23.20 27.14
C CYS A 235 -3.74 23.53 26.80
N PRO A 236 -4.76 23.33 27.68
CA PRO A 236 -6.18 23.38 27.26
C PRO A 236 -6.62 24.77 26.81
N SER A 237 -6.60 25.03 25.50
CA SER A 237 -6.76 26.29 24.73
C SER A 237 -5.67 26.57 23.67
N THR A 238 -4.75 25.65 23.36
CA THR A 238 -3.75 25.76 22.27
C THR A 238 -3.31 24.35 21.77
N PRO A 239 -3.85 23.85 20.64
CA PRO A 239 -3.74 22.44 20.23
C PRO A 239 -2.32 21.87 20.16
N ASN A 240 -2.11 20.72 20.80
CA ASN A 240 -0.82 20.03 20.86
C ASN A 240 -0.93 18.49 21.03
N PRO A 241 -1.48 17.71 20.06
CA PRO A 241 -1.88 16.30 20.27
C PRO A 241 -0.75 15.34 20.71
N ALA A 242 0.50 15.75 20.50
CA ALA A 242 1.69 15.03 20.96
C ALA A 242 1.94 15.14 22.48
N GLN A 243 1.28 16.09 23.16
CA GLN A 243 1.33 16.34 24.60
C GLN A 243 2.75 16.48 25.17
N GLU A 244 3.67 17.01 24.35
CA GLU A 244 5.07 17.18 24.74
C GLU A 244 5.23 18.16 25.90
N ASP A 245 5.93 17.73 26.96
CA ASP A 245 6.29 18.52 28.14
C ASP A 245 7.78 18.25 28.42
N GLN A 246 8.63 19.21 28.08
CA GLN A 246 10.09 19.04 28.05
C GLN A 246 10.74 19.12 29.44
N ASP A 247 10.30 20.01 30.33
CA ASP A 247 10.85 20.16 31.69
C ASP A 247 10.12 19.32 32.76
N ASN A 248 8.88 18.91 32.47
CA ASN A 248 7.96 18.15 33.33
C ASN A 248 7.34 18.98 34.49
N ASP A 249 7.10 20.27 34.28
CA ASP A 249 6.31 21.18 35.13
C ASP A 249 4.79 20.88 35.07
N GLY A 250 4.29 20.41 33.92
CA GLY A 250 2.88 20.20 33.64
C GLY A 250 2.23 21.28 32.75
N LEU A 251 3.03 22.06 32.03
CA LEU A 251 2.62 22.88 30.88
C LEU A 251 3.20 22.27 29.60
N GLY A 252 2.43 22.20 28.53
CA GLY A 252 2.92 21.69 27.26
C GLY A 252 3.85 22.65 26.54
N ASN A 253 4.75 22.08 25.72
CA ASN A 253 5.75 22.77 24.90
C ASN A 253 5.21 23.95 24.08
N VAL A 254 3.91 23.95 23.73
CA VAL A 254 3.28 24.97 22.87
C VAL A 254 2.78 26.18 23.67
N CYS A 255 2.35 25.99 24.93
CA CYS A 255 1.86 27.05 25.81
C CYS A 255 2.88 27.52 26.87
N ASP A 256 3.97 26.77 27.11
CA ASP A 256 5.04 27.15 28.03
C ASP A 256 5.95 28.29 27.48
N PRO A 257 6.14 29.40 28.23
CA PRO A 257 7.10 30.46 27.87
C PRO A 257 8.60 30.18 28.15
N ASP A 258 8.98 29.14 28.89
CA ASP A 258 10.35 28.85 29.41
C ASP A 258 10.59 27.33 29.40
N ARG A 259 10.57 26.73 28.20
CA ARG A 259 10.27 25.30 27.89
C ARG A 259 11.16 24.26 28.57
N ASP A 260 12.38 24.63 28.95
CA ASP A 260 13.32 23.75 29.66
C ASP A 260 13.69 24.26 31.07
N ASN A 261 13.04 25.35 31.51
CA ASN A 261 13.12 25.93 32.85
C ASN A 261 14.54 26.34 33.28
N ASP A 262 15.40 26.75 32.33
CA ASP A 262 16.67 27.44 32.63
C ASP A 262 16.44 28.80 33.32
N GLY A 263 15.32 29.46 32.99
CA GLY A 263 15.00 30.82 33.41
C GLY A 263 15.11 31.88 32.31
N THR A 264 15.10 31.47 31.03
CA THR A 264 15.25 32.33 29.84
C THR A 264 14.05 32.12 28.91
N GLU A 265 13.25 33.17 28.69
CA GLU A 265 12.05 33.08 27.86
C GLU A 265 12.39 32.61 26.43
N ASN A 266 11.69 31.59 25.90
CA ASN A 266 11.96 30.87 24.62
C ASN A 266 12.30 31.77 23.41
N GLY A 267 11.76 32.99 23.38
CA GLY A 267 12.00 33.98 22.31
C GLY A 267 13.27 34.83 22.46
N THR A 268 14.09 34.53 23.47
CA THR A 268 15.39 35.19 23.77
C THR A 268 16.51 34.22 24.11
N ASP A 269 16.16 32.95 24.26
CA ASP A 269 17.04 31.81 24.50
C ASP A 269 17.74 31.37 23.19
N ASN A 270 19.02 30.97 23.25
CA ASN A 270 19.75 30.39 22.12
C ASN A 270 19.69 28.86 22.04
N CYS A 271 19.20 28.16 23.08
CA CYS A 271 18.85 26.74 23.06
C CYS A 271 17.47 26.44 23.68
N PRO A 272 16.33 26.85 23.06
CA PRO A 272 14.96 26.79 23.63
C PRO A 272 14.34 25.41 23.93
N ASN A 273 15.16 24.36 24.08
CA ASN A 273 14.77 23.01 24.49
C ASN A 273 15.89 22.31 25.31
N VAL A 274 17.02 22.96 25.59
CA VAL A 274 18.21 22.37 26.24
C VAL A 274 18.82 23.34 27.27
N SER A 275 18.22 23.37 28.45
CA SER A 275 18.52 24.23 29.61
C SER A 275 20.00 24.64 29.77
N ASN A 276 20.33 25.87 29.37
CA ASN A 276 21.70 26.39 29.26
C ASN A 276 21.85 27.80 29.88
N ALA A 277 21.48 27.96 31.16
CA ALA A 277 21.30 29.27 31.84
C ALA A 277 22.52 30.22 31.97
N ASP A 278 23.68 29.90 31.38
CA ASP A 278 24.79 30.83 31.12
C ASP A 278 24.90 31.33 29.66
N GLN A 279 24.12 30.75 28.74
CA GLN A 279 23.87 31.17 27.35
C GLN A 279 25.20 31.40 26.61
N THR A 280 26.01 30.34 26.55
CA THR A 280 27.23 30.28 25.74
C THR A 280 26.88 30.15 24.26
N ASP A 281 27.73 30.77 23.44
CA ASP A 281 27.55 31.08 22.01
C ASP A 281 28.96 31.34 21.47
N THR A 282 29.70 30.26 21.20
CA THR A 282 31.16 30.29 21.00
C THR A 282 31.58 30.90 19.64
N ASP A 283 30.91 30.59 18.54
CA ASP A 283 31.15 31.22 17.23
C ASP A 283 30.47 32.62 17.07
N SER A 284 29.37 32.87 17.80
CA SER A 284 28.49 34.06 17.71
C SER A 284 27.50 34.11 16.50
N ASP A 285 27.00 32.97 16.03
CA ASP A 285 25.88 32.80 15.10
C ASP A 285 24.54 33.18 15.75
N GLY A 286 24.27 32.67 16.96
CA GLY A 286 23.01 32.84 17.70
C GLY A 286 22.27 31.54 18.07
N GLN A 287 22.81 30.37 17.69
CA GLN A 287 22.59 29.10 18.41
C GLN A 287 23.46 29.09 19.70
N GLY A 288 23.63 27.96 20.39
CA GLY A 288 24.39 27.91 21.63
C GLY A 288 25.01 26.55 21.95
N ASP A 289 26.11 26.55 22.70
CA ASP A 289 27.04 25.42 22.84
C ASP A 289 26.45 24.11 23.43
N LEU A 290 25.19 24.10 23.89
CA LEU A 290 24.49 22.89 24.36
C LEU A 290 23.44 22.36 23.38
N CYS A 291 23.24 23.03 22.25
CA CYS A 291 22.32 22.64 21.19
C CYS A 291 22.85 22.89 19.76
N ASP A 292 24.05 23.46 19.61
CA ASP A 292 24.81 23.41 18.35
C ASP A 292 25.35 21.99 18.08
N GLY A 293 26.09 21.86 16.98
CA GLY A 293 26.83 20.66 16.62
C GLY A 293 28.18 20.93 15.96
N ASP A 294 28.61 22.20 15.86
CA ASP A 294 29.88 22.71 15.28
C ASP A 294 30.23 24.01 16.06
N ASP A 295 30.49 23.86 17.38
CA ASP A 295 30.50 24.91 18.43
C ASP A 295 31.33 26.18 18.11
N ASP A 296 32.35 26.07 17.25
CA ASP A 296 33.19 27.19 16.80
C ASP A 296 33.19 27.46 15.28
N ALA A 297 32.34 26.74 14.55
CA ALA A 297 32.04 26.88 13.12
C ALA A 297 33.24 26.70 12.18
N ASP A 298 34.13 25.74 12.47
CA ASP A 298 35.22 25.35 11.58
C ASP A 298 34.79 24.40 10.44
N GLY A 299 33.71 23.64 10.67
CA GLY A 299 33.15 22.65 9.74
C GLY A 299 33.40 21.18 10.09
N ILE A 300 33.72 20.87 11.35
CA ILE A 300 33.78 19.52 11.92
C ILE A 300 32.75 19.43 13.05
N GLU A 301 31.94 18.37 13.07
CA GLU A 301 30.90 18.21 14.11
C GLU A 301 31.55 17.84 15.47
N ASP A 302 31.12 18.41 16.61
CA ASP A 302 31.80 18.31 17.92
C ASP A 302 32.10 16.86 18.37
N GLN A 303 31.25 15.92 17.98
CA GLN A 303 31.39 14.48 18.26
C GLN A 303 32.56 13.81 17.48
N SER A 304 33.11 14.53 16.50
CA SER A 304 34.24 14.16 15.64
C SER A 304 35.38 15.19 15.71
N ASP A 305 35.24 16.26 16.48
CA ASP A 305 36.24 17.30 16.68
C ASP A 305 37.07 17.00 17.94
N ASN A 306 38.39 17.05 17.82
CA ASN A 306 39.32 16.88 18.92
C ASN A 306 39.66 18.20 19.67
N CYS A 307 39.17 19.36 19.22
CA CYS A 307 39.19 20.64 19.92
C CYS A 307 37.89 21.47 19.76
N PRO A 308 36.69 21.02 20.20
CA PRO A 308 35.37 21.64 19.92
C PRO A 308 35.09 23.09 20.36
N LEU A 309 36.09 23.87 20.77
CA LEU A 309 35.95 25.27 21.20
C LEU A 309 37.10 26.18 20.69
N GLU A 310 38.02 25.65 19.86
CA GLU A 310 39.17 26.36 19.28
C GLU A 310 39.50 25.84 17.85
N ALA A 311 38.70 26.24 16.86
CA ALA A 311 38.74 25.94 15.42
C ALA A 311 40.09 25.43 14.84
N ASN A 312 40.15 24.13 14.51
CA ASN A 312 41.35 23.41 14.07
C ASN A 312 41.13 22.40 12.91
N ALA A 313 40.40 22.77 11.85
CA ALA A 313 39.95 21.95 10.70
C ALA A 313 41.00 21.13 9.89
N ASP A 314 42.24 21.00 10.35
CA ASP A 314 43.14 19.91 9.96
C ASP A 314 43.13 18.70 10.92
N GLN A 315 42.43 18.79 12.05
CA GLN A 315 42.18 17.73 13.05
C GLN A 315 43.47 16.99 13.41
N THR A 316 44.50 17.79 13.71
CA THR A 316 45.81 17.30 14.12
C THR A 316 45.78 16.83 15.57
N ASP A 317 46.26 15.62 15.79
CA ASP A 317 46.48 14.94 17.08
C ASP A 317 47.79 14.17 16.89
N THR A 318 48.75 14.40 17.79
CA THR A 318 50.14 13.95 17.64
C THR A 318 50.50 12.76 18.54
N ASP A 319 49.81 12.54 19.67
CA ASP A 319 50.05 11.41 20.59
C ASP A 319 48.97 10.31 20.53
N GLY A 320 47.74 10.66 20.13
CA GLY A 320 46.60 9.77 20.05
C GLY A 320 45.78 9.65 21.35
N ASP A 321 45.71 10.69 22.18
CA ASP A 321 44.85 10.73 23.39
C ASP A 321 43.40 11.22 23.16
N ASP A 322 43.05 11.50 21.90
CA ASP A 322 41.78 12.07 21.41
C ASP A 322 41.60 13.59 21.68
N LEU A 323 42.65 14.32 22.12
CA LEU A 323 42.70 15.80 22.13
C LEU A 323 43.57 16.37 21.00
N GLY A 324 43.16 17.49 20.41
CA GLY A 324 43.87 18.08 19.28
C GLY A 324 45.07 18.98 19.64
N ASP A 325 46.03 19.04 18.72
CA ASP A 325 47.27 19.84 18.75
C ASP A 325 47.10 21.31 19.19
N LEU A 326 45.91 21.91 18.97
CA LEU A 326 45.62 23.30 19.27
C LEU A 326 45.13 23.54 20.70
N CYS A 327 44.36 22.61 21.26
CA CYS A 327 43.80 22.70 22.61
C CYS A 327 44.61 21.91 23.66
N ASP A 328 45.41 20.93 23.24
CA ASP A 328 46.26 20.15 24.13
C ASP A 328 47.52 20.90 24.63
N SER A 329 47.97 20.49 25.82
CA SER A 329 49.08 21.01 26.60
C SER A 329 50.40 20.22 26.53
N ASP A 330 50.42 18.99 26.01
CA ASP A 330 51.48 17.98 26.11
C ASP A 330 51.51 17.07 24.85
N ARG A 331 51.61 17.67 23.64
CA ARG A 331 51.18 17.12 22.33
C ARG A 331 51.68 15.74 21.91
N ASP A 332 52.76 15.25 22.50
CA ASP A 332 53.35 13.96 22.15
C ASP A 332 53.26 12.94 23.31
N GLY A 333 52.54 13.29 24.38
CA GLY A 333 52.23 12.39 25.49
C GLY A 333 53.43 12.01 26.35
N ASP A 334 54.58 12.69 26.23
CA ASP A 334 55.79 12.37 26.99
C ASP A 334 55.64 12.66 28.50
N GLY A 335 54.82 13.66 28.86
CA GLY A 335 54.62 14.13 30.24
C GLY A 335 55.34 15.44 30.58
N VAL A 336 55.59 16.31 29.59
CA VAL A 336 56.32 17.58 29.73
C VAL A 336 55.63 18.67 28.90
N ASP A 337 54.86 19.54 29.57
CA ASP A 337 54.09 20.63 28.97
C ASP A 337 54.83 21.32 27.79
N ASN A 338 54.14 21.49 26.64
CA ASN A 338 54.59 22.12 25.37
C ASN A 338 55.58 23.32 25.47
N ASP A 339 55.48 24.11 26.55
CA ASP A 339 56.25 25.35 26.80
C ASP A 339 57.59 25.07 27.53
N ALA A 340 57.86 23.81 27.89
CA ALA A 340 59.00 23.34 28.68
C ALA A 340 59.87 22.25 27.99
N ASP A 341 59.32 21.57 27.00
CA ASP A 341 59.92 20.49 26.23
C ASP A 341 60.91 20.98 25.13
N ASN A 342 61.85 20.11 24.74
CA ASN A 342 62.82 20.28 23.66
C ASN A 342 62.53 19.51 22.35
N CYS A 343 61.45 18.71 22.27
CA CYS A 343 60.93 18.12 21.02
C CYS A 343 59.37 18.09 20.93
N PRO A 344 58.61 19.23 20.89
CA PRO A 344 57.14 19.28 21.16
C PRO A 344 56.15 18.68 20.16
N LEU A 345 56.55 17.57 19.51
CA LEU A 345 55.87 16.76 18.50
C LEU A 345 56.51 15.34 18.37
N GLU A 346 57.48 14.93 19.21
CA GLU A 346 58.32 13.71 19.04
C GLU A 346 58.76 13.16 20.42
N PRO A 347 58.02 12.20 21.02
CA PRO A 347 58.00 11.98 22.47
C PRO A 347 59.34 11.58 23.10
N ASN A 348 59.85 12.37 24.05
CA ASN A 348 61.20 12.15 24.60
C ASN A 348 61.35 12.43 26.12
N ALA A 349 60.50 11.83 26.95
CA ALA A 349 60.31 12.09 28.40
C ALA A 349 61.53 12.07 29.35
N ASP A 350 62.73 11.73 28.87
CA ASP A 350 63.98 11.92 29.62
C ASP A 350 64.71 13.25 29.29
N GLN A 351 64.22 13.98 28.29
CA GLN A 351 64.62 15.31 27.84
C GLN A 351 66.13 15.40 27.57
N VAL A 352 66.69 14.34 26.99
CA VAL A 352 68.12 14.25 26.66
C VAL A 352 68.46 15.10 25.43
N ASP A 353 69.42 15.99 25.61
CA ASP A 353 70.11 16.80 24.61
C ASP A 353 71.62 16.51 24.78
N SER A 354 72.16 15.60 23.96
CA SER A 354 73.53 15.08 24.06
C SER A 354 74.59 16.03 23.48
N ASP A 355 74.22 16.88 22.52
CA ASP A 355 75.08 17.87 21.88
C ASP A 355 75.17 19.17 22.72
N GLY A 356 74.02 19.62 23.24
CA GLY A 356 73.82 20.83 24.03
C GLY A 356 73.26 22.01 23.24
N ASP A 357 72.51 21.77 22.17
CA ASP A 357 72.03 22.77 21.21
C ASP A 357 70.55 23.20 21.43
N SER A 358 69.82 22.47 22.30
CA SER A 358 68.41 22.66 22.68
C SER A 358 67.35 22.13 21.73
N PHE A 359 67.69 21.24 20.79
CA PHE A 359 66.80 20.16 20.35
C PHE A 359 67.10 18.90 21.16
N GLY A 360 66.10 18.05 21.41
CA GLY A 360 66.32 16.73 22.02
C GLY A 360 66.86 15.70 21.02
N ASP A 361 67.53 14.66 21.53
CA ASP A 361 68.13 13.58 20.74
C ASP A 361 67.09 12.83 19.86
N ALA A 362 65.80 12.88 20.21
CA ALA A 362 64.71 12.31 19.43
C ALA A 362 64.43 13.10 18.12
N CYS A 363 64.57 14.43 18.16
CA CYS A 363 64.27 15.31 17.03
C CYS A 363 65.52 15.90 16.33
N ASP A 364 66.75 15.76 16.87
CA ASP A 364 67.98 16.16 16.14
C ASP A 364 68.36 15.17 15.02
N ASN A 365 68.34 15.68 13.80
CA ASN A 365 68.64 14.94 12.57
C ASN A 365 70.17 14.84 12.28
N ASN A 366 71.02 14.88 13.31
CA ASN A 366 72.48 14.95 13.21
C ASN A 366 73.24 13.99 14.17
N ALA A 367 72.53 13.03 14.77
CA ALA A 367 73.09 11.99 15.64
C ALA A 367 74.18 11.09 15.01
N ASP A 368 75.03 10.55 15.89
CA ASP A 368 76.14 9.57 15.70
C ASP A 368 76.13 8.70 16.98
N ILE A 369 75.07 7.89 17.13
CA ILE A 369 74.65 7.34 18.44
C ILE A 369 75.60 6.29 19.01
N ASP A 370 76.32 5.54 18.17
CA ASP A 370 77.31 4.55 18.60
C ASP A 370 78.77 5.04 18.58
N GLY A 371 79.05 6.16 17.91
CA GLY A 371 80.36 6.81 17.81
C GLY A 371 81.31 6.20 16.78
N ASP A 372 80.81 5.45 15.79
CA ASP A 372 81.52 4.87 14.65
C ASP A 372 82.15 5.91 13.71
N LEU A 373 81.55 7.11 13.64
CA LEU A 373 81.79 8.22 12.70
C LEU A 373 81.00 8.16 11.37
N ILE A 374 79.93 7.36 11.32
CA ILE A 374 78.87 7.42 10.31
C ILE A 374 77.61 7.97 11.01
N PRO A 375 76.98 9.07 10.51
CA PRO A 375 75.76 9.58 11.13
C PRO A 375 74.57 8.65 10.90
N ASP A 376 73.73 8.47 11.91
CA ASP A 376 72.62 7.48 11.97
C ASP A 376 71.78 7.41 10.68
N SER A 377 71.47 8.59 10.10
CA SER A 377 70.76 8.77 8.82
C SER A 377 71.32 8.00 7.59
N VAL A 378 72.54 7.46 7.69
CA VAL A 378 73.23 6.71 6.62
C VAL A 378 74.02 5.50 7.14
N ASP A 379 73.73 5.01 8.36
CA ASP A 379 74.39 3.85 8.96
C ASP A 379 73.54 2.57 8.84
N ASN A 380 74.06 1.52 8.20
CA ASN A 380 73.36 0.22 8.11
C ASN A 380 73.44 -0.67 9.36
N CYS A 381 74.10 -0.21 10.43
CA CYS A 381 74.03 -0.76 11.80
C CYS A 381 74.09 0.37 12.86
N VAL A 382 73.16 1.34 12.80
CA VAL A 382 73.01 2.51 13.70
C VAL A 382 73.49 2.35 15.16
N SER A 383 73.31 1.19 15.80
CA SER A 383 73.70 0.93 17.20
C SER A 383 74.91 0.01 17.42
N VAL A 384 75.61 -0.42 16.35
CA VAL A 384 76.65 -1.48 16.38
C VAL A 384 77.82 -1.17 15.43
N ALA A 385 78.75 -0.33 15.89
CA ALA A 385 79.85 0.27 15.14
C ALA A 385 80.54 -0.66 14.13
N ASN A 386 80.23 -0.48 12.84
CA ASN A 386 80.55 -1.41 11.78
C ASN A 386 81.48 -0.90 10.65
N THR A 387 81.87 0.40 10.61
CA THR A 387 82.69 1.25 9.67
C THR A 387 82.97 0.82 8.21
N SER A 388 83.03 -0.48 7.94
CA SER A 388 83.02 -1.12 6.63
C SER A 388 81.68 -1.04 5.90
N GLN A 389 80.55 -0.96 6.63
CA GLN A 389 79.19 -0.99 6.07
C GLN A 389 79.05 -2.14 5.04
N PHE A 390 79.35 -3.36 5.49
CA PHE A 390 79.09 -4.57 4.70
C PHE A 390 77.64 -5.01 4.89
N ASP A 391 77.08 -5.53 3.82
CA ASP A 391 75.71 -5.97 3.58
C ASP A 391 75.88 -7.02 2.47
N ARG A 392 75.28 -8.22 2.63
CA ARG A 392 75.63 -9.41 1.82
C ARG A 392 74.56 -9.81 0.83
N ASP A 393 73.32 -9.86 1.28
CA ASP A 393 72.13 -10.24 0.52
C ASP A 393 71.50 -9.02 -0.17
N GLY A 394 71.57 -7.85 0.47
CA GLY A 394 71.16 -6.55 -0.05
C GLY A 394 69.93 -5.93 0.62
N ASP A 395 69.56 -6.32 1.84
CA ASP A 395 68.32 -5.85 2.49
C ASP A 395 68.40 -4.41 3.01
N GLY A 396 69.59 -3.97 3.45
CA GLY A 396 69.86 -2.65 4.01
C GLY A 396 70.32 -2.66 5.48
N ILE A 397 70.38 -3.81 6.13
CA ILE A 397 71.03 -4.07 7.42
C ILE A 397 72.49 -4.52 7.14
N GLY A 398 73.40 -4.37 8.10
CA GLY A 398 74.80 -4.76 7.92
C GLY A 398 75.22 -6.08 8.55
N ASP A 399 76.17 -6.80 7.93
CA ASP A 399 76.85 -8.05 8.37
C ASP A 399 77.27 -8.11 9.87
N ALA A 400 77.24 -6.97 10.59
CA ALA A 400 77.63 -6.81 11.99
C ALA A 400 76.44 -6.75 12.99
N CYS A 401 75.22 -6.50 12.52
CA CYS A 401 73.99 -6.39 13.30
C CYS A 401 72.81 -7.21 12.73
N ASP A 402 72.93 -7.64 11.48
CA ASP A 402 72.05 -8.56 10.74
C ASP A 402 71.87 -9.93 11.45
N SER A 403 70.65 -10.47 11.40
CA SER A 403 70.27 -11.77 11.95
C SER A 403 70.02 -12.88 10.92
N ASP A 404 69.97 -12.60 9.61
CA ASP A 404 69.74 -13.55 8.50
C ASP A 404 70.76 -13.29 7.37
N LEU A 405 71.93 -13.91 7.47
CA LEU A 405 73.15 -13.50 6.75
C LEU A 405 73.17 -13.86 5.25
N ASP A 406 72.08 -14.40 4.70
CA ASP A 406 71.91 -14.55 3.26
C ASP A 406 70.49 -14.32 2.71
N GLY A 407 69.56 -13.82 3.54
CA GLY A 407 68.23 -13.33 3.12
C GLY A 407 67.24 -14.46 2.84
N ASP A 408 67.37 -15.56 3.56
CA ASP A 408 66.58 -16.78 3.45
C ASP A 408 65.19 -16.64 4.11
N GLY A 409 65.13 -15.98 5.26
CA GLY A 409 64.00 -15.98 6.19
C GLY A 409 64.26 -16.80 7.45
N SER A 410 65.50 -17.23 7.70
CA SER A 410 65.92 -18.06 8.85
C SER A 410 67.04 -17.37 9.63
N ASP A 411 66.83 -17.13 10.93
CA ASP A 411 67.87 -16.53 11.78
C ASP A 411 69.15 -17.39 11.83
N ASN A 412 70.32 -16.75 11.81
CA ASN A 412 71.67 -17.34 11.87
C ASN A 412 71.93 -18.34 13.01
N GLU A 413 71.11 -18.37 14.07
CA GLU A 413 71.21 -19.36 15.16
C GLU A 413 70.29 -20.59 14.97
N ALA A 414 69.33 -20.51 14.05
CA ALA A 414 68.35 -21.57 13.72
C ALA A 414 68.58 -22.17 12.33
N ASP A 415 69.14 -21.41 11.41
CA ASP A 415 69.51 -21.82 10.05
C ASP A 415 70.60 -22.92 10.06
N ASN A 416 70.37 -23.98 9.28
CA ASN A 416 71.28 -25.10 9.11
C ASN A 416 72.29 -24.94 7.95
N CYS A 417 72.20 -23.87 7.14
CA CYS A 417 73.19 -23.47 6.15
C CYS A 417 73.51 -21.93 6.09
N PRO A 418 73.98 -21.24 7.18
CA PRO A 418 74.14 -19.76 7.32
C PRO A 418 75.13 -19.00 6.39
N ALA A 419 75.08 -19.29 5.09
CA ALA A 419 75.76 -18.64 3.97
C ALA A 419 75.30 -19.17 2.58
N ILE A 420 74.25 -20.02 2.51
CA ILE A 420 73.70 -20.64 1.30
C ILE A 420 72.15 -20.76 1.45
N PRO A 421 71.36 -19.82 0.91
CA PRO A 421 69.91 -19.74 1.16
C PRO A 421 69.13 -21.03 0.83
N ASN A 422 68.37 -21.54 1.80
CA ASN A 422 67.60 -22.78 1.76
C ASN A 422 66.28 -22.74 2.57
N ARG A 423 65.36 -21.85 2.18
CA ARG A 423 64.12 -21.45 2.91
C ARG A 423 63.21 -22.55 3.47
N ASN A 424 63.36 -23.78 3.00
CA ASN A 424 62.65 -24.97 3.47
C ASN A 424 63.33 -25.65 4.66
N GLN A 425 64.59 -25.29 4.94
CA GLN A 425 65.46 -25.82 6.00
C GLN A 425 65.48 -27.36 6.03
N GLU A 426 65.36 -27.97 4.85
CA GLU A 426 65.37 -29.43 4.66
C GLU A 426 66.68 -30.03 5.18
N ASN A 427 66.54 -31.03 6.05
CA ASN A 427 67.59 -31.72 6.79
C ASN A 427 67.06 -33.13 7.09
N ASN A 428 67.33 -34.06 6.18
CA ASN A 428 66.67 -35.36 6.13
C ASN A 428 67.16 -36.34 7.21
N ASP A 429 68.42 -36.26 7.64
CA ASP A 429 69.01 -37.12 8.69
C ASP A 429 68.99 -36.51 10.10
N ASN A 430 68.75 -35.20 10.20
CA ASN A 430 68.78 -34.37 11.42
C ASN A 430 70.21 -34.16 11.99
N ASP A 431 71.20 -34.00 11.09
CA ASP A 431 72.56 -33.47 11.37
C ASP A 431 72.52 -31.95 11.68
N GLN A 432 73.68 -31.31 11.79
CA GLN A 432 73.88 -29.86 11.97
C GLN A 432 73.97 -29.07 10.65
N TYR A 433 73.73 -29.72 9.51
CA TYR A 433 73.71 -29.16 8.16
C TYR A 433 72.39 -29.51 7.47
N GLY A 434 71.92 -28.68 6.54
CA GLY A 434 70.78 -29.02 5.67
C GLY A 434 71.20 -29.68 4.35
N ASP A 435 70.25 -30.33 3.66
CA ASP A 435 70.42 -31.14 2.43
C ASP A 435 71.10 -30.39 1.26
N ILE A 436 71.19 -29.05 1.31
CA ILE A 436 71.89 -28.24 0.30
C ILE A 436 73.37 -28.02 0.61
N CYS A 437 73.77 -28.14 1.87
CA CYS A 437 75.12 -27.87 2.36
C CYS A 437 75.81 -29.06 3.06
N ASP A 438 75.09 -30.14 3.35
CA ASP A 438 75.67 -31.44 3.65
C ASP A 438 76.10 -32.22 2.37
N SER A 439 76.26 -33.54 2.48
CA SER A 439 76.76 -34.41 1.42
C SER A 439 76.49 -35.91 1.64
N ASP A 440 75.82 -36.30 2.71
CA ASP A 440 75.49 -37.68 3.10
C ASP A 440 74.05 -37.65 3.67
N ASP A 441 73.08 -37.11 2.90
CA ASP A 441 71.75 -36.60 3.35
C ASP A 441 70.88 -37.56 4.21
N ASP A 442 71.21 -38.85 4.33
CA ASP A 442 70.53 -39.82 5.22
C ASP A 442 71.43 -40.48 6.28
N ASN A 443 72.69 -40.03 6.37
CA ASN A 443 73.80 -40.49 7.20
C ASN A 443 74.07 -42.01 7.19
N ASP A 444 73.72 -42.74 6.13
CA ASP A 444 74.05 -44.16 6.02
C ASP A 444 75.55 -44.43 5.76
N GLY A 445 76.26 -43.40 5.26
CA GLY A 445 77.67 -43.41 4.92
C GLY A 445 77.98 -43.61 3.43
N ILE A 446 76.98 -43.45 2.56
CA ILE A 446 77.08 -43.46 1.09
C ILE A 446 76.72 -42.06 0.54
N ASN A 447 77.69 -41.15 0.62
CA ASN A 447 77.66 -39.81 0.01
C ASN A 447 76.86 -39.68 -1.31
N ASP A 448 75.91 -38.73 -1.36
CA ASP A 448 74.84 -38.52 -2.34
C ASP A 448 75.08 -38.97 -3.78
N PHE A 449 76.25 -38.65 -4.34
CA PHE A 449 76.53 -38.83 -5.77
C PHE A 449 76.76 -40.30 -6.17
N VAL A 450 76.74 -41.23 -5.21
CA VAL A 450 76.82 -42.68 -5.42
C VAL A 450 75.67 -43.48 -4.80
N ASP A 451 74.75 -42.85 -4.09
CA ASP A 451 73.61 -43.51 -3.44
C ASP A 451 72.47 -43.84 -4.43
N ASN A 452 71.79 -44.97 -4.23
CA ASN A 452 70.54 -45.33 -4.89
C ASN A 452 69.26 -45.06 -4.06
N CYS A 453 69.36 -44.56 -2.83
CA CYS A 453 68.25 -44.00 -2.04
C CYS A 453 68.65 -42.77 -1.20
N ARG A 454 69.18 -41.69 -1.81
CA ARG A 454 69.75 -40.46 -1.16
C ARG A 454 69.10 -39.97 0.16
N TYR A 455 67.80 -40.20 0.34
CA TYR A 455 67.02 -39.70 1.46
C TYR A 455 66.49 -40.81 2.40
N ALA A 456 66.93 -42.07 2.26
CA ALA A 456 66.30 -43.22 2.91
C ALA A 456 67.29 -44.37 3.24
N SER A 457 68.02 -44.19 4.35
CA SER A 457 69.17 -44.97 4.83
C SER A 457 69.18 -46.46 4.44
N ASN A 458 70.03 -46.83 3.48
CA ASN A 458 69.96 -48.13 2.81
C ASN A 458 71.26 -48.96 2.76
N ALA A 459 72.37 -48.52 3.37
CA ALA A 459 73.83 -48.84 3.26
C ALA A 459 74.31 -50.24 2.81
N ASN A 460 73.42 -51.21 2.74
CA ASN A 460 73.54 -52.43 1.95
C ASN A 460 73.34 -52.22 0.43
N GLN A 461 72.71 -51.11 -0.01
CA GLN A 461 72.44 -50.73 -1.41
C GLN A 461 71.77 -51.87 -2.20
N LYS A 462 70.77 -52.52 -1.58
CA LYS A 462 70.01 -53.63 -2.19
C LYS A 462 68.95 -53.07 -3.14
N ASP A 463 68.88 -53.73 -4.28
CA ASP A 463 68.04 -53.49 -5.44
C ASP A 463 67.57 -54.90 -5.82
N SER A 464 66.25 -55.14 -5.73
CA SER A 464 65.65 -56.49 -5.77
C SER A 464 65.32 -56.98 -7.17
N ASP A 465 64.87 -56.05 -8.00
CA ASP A 465 64.25 -56.23 -9.30
C ASP A 465 65.19 -55.79 -10.44
N GLY A 466 66.03 -54.78 -10.20
CA GLY A 466 67.14 -54.33 -11.05
C GLY A 466 66.97 -52.95 -11.69
N ASP A 467 66.09 -52.08 -11.20
CA ASP A 467 65.73 -50.81 -11.87
C ASP A 467 66.67 -49.62 -11.60
N THR A 468 67.56 -49.74 -10.60
CA THR A 468 68.51 -48.75 -10.04
C THR A 468 68.01 -47.82 -8.93
N LEU A 469 66.76 -47.96 -8.49
CA LEU A 469 66.31 -47.55 -7.15
C LEU A 469 66.80 -48.59 -6.11
N GLY A 470 66.60 -48.33 -4.82
CA GLY A 470 66.89 -49.31 -3.76
C GLY A 470 65.64 -49.75 -3.00
N ASP A 471 65.66 -50.97 -2.46
CA ASP A 471 64.60 -51.59 -1.64
C ASP A 471 63.95 -50.64 -0.60
N ALA A 472 64.74 -49.71 -0.05
CA ALA A 472 64.33 -48.80 1.01
C ALA A 472 63.50 -47.60 0.52
N CYS A 473 63.56 -47.31 -0.79
CA CYS A 473 62.85 -46.21 -1.44
C CYS A 473 62.04 -46.66 -2.67
N ASP A 474 61.91 -47.97 -2.89
CA ASP A 474 61.11 -48.61 -3.93
C ASP A 474 59.70 -48.99 -3.44
N TYR A 475 58.72 -48.91 -4.35
CA TYR A 475 57.29 -49.06 -4.09
C TYR A 475 56.67 -50.31 -4.74
N ASP A 476 57.38 -51.06 -5.59
CA ASP A 476 56.92 -52.30 -6.26
C ASP A 476 58.02 -53.38 -6.25
N LEU A 477 58.23 -54.01 -5.08
CA LEU A 477 59.43 -54.84 -4.77
C LEU A 477 59.58 -56.13 -5.58
N ASP A 478 58.56 -56.55 -6.35
CA ASP A 478 58.69 -57.64 -7.32
C ASP A 478 58.28 -57.31 -8.76
N ASN A 479 57.96 -56.03 -9.02
CA ASN A 479 57.78 -55.40 -10.33
C ASN A 479 56.66 -56.06 -11.16
N ASP A 480 55.54 -56.31 -10.47
CA ASP A 480 54.30 -56.95 -10.94
C ASP A 480 53.26 -55.91 -11.38
N GLY A 481 53.40 -54.66 -10.90
CA GLY A 481 52.53 -53.52 -11.21
C GLY A 481 51.50 -53.22 -10.12
N ILE A 482 51.69 -53.75 -8.92
CA ILE A 482 50.85 -53.49 -7.73
C ILE A 482 51.77 -53.02 -6.60
N GLU A 483 51.52 -51.81 -6.08
CA GLU A 483 52.32 -51.24 -5.00
C GLU A 483 52.31 -52.13 -3.76
N ASN A 484 53.44 -52.20 -3.04
CA ASN A 484 53.67 -53.06 -1.86
C ASN A 484 52.57 -52.96 -0.77
N THR A 485 51.85 -51.84 -0.72
CA THR A 485 50.76 -51.51 0.22
C THR A 485 49.40 -52.08 -0.18
N ASN A 486 49.21 -52.36 -1.47
CA ASN A 486 47.97 -52.79 -2.10
C ASN A 486 47.98 -54.27 -2.53
N ASP A 487 49.10 -54.96 -2.33
CA ASP A 487 49.28 -56.39 -2.62
C ASP A 487 48.94 -57.26 -1.38
N ASN A 488 48.12 -58.31 -1.55
CA ASN A 488 47.87 -59.32 -0.53
C ASN A 488 48.92 -60.47 -0.49
N CYS A 489 50.00 -60.38 -1.29
CA CYS A 489 51.23 -61.18 -1.21
C CYS A 489 52.53 -60.37 -1.56
N PRO A 490 52.90 -59.24 -0.88
CA PRO A 490 53.90 -58.20 -1.29
C PRO A 490 55.35 -58.57 -1.64
N ASN A 491 55.66 -59.85 -1.89
CA ASN A 491 56.98 -60.42 -2.15
C ASN A 491 56.86 -61.62 -3.14
N ALA A 492 55.69 -61.81 -3.79
CA ALA A 492 55.35 -63.03 -4.52
C ALA A 492 54.31 -62.85 -5.66
N SER A 493 54.56 -61.92 -6.60
CA SER A 493 53.83 -61.61 -7.85
C SER A 493 52.58 -62.44 -8.12
N ASN A 494 51.44 -61.77 -7.95
CA ASN A 494 50.12 -62.35 -7.83
C ASN A 494 49.03 -61.46 -8.46
N THR A 495 49.34 -60.56 -9.42
CA THR A 495 48.50 -59.68 -10.32
C THR A 495 46.95 -59.80 -10.38
N LEU A 496 46.35 -60.92 -9.97
CA LEU A 496 44.91 -61.18 -9.85
C LEU A 496 44.36 -61.02 -8.41
N GLN A 497 45.20 -60.93 -7.38
CA GLN A 497 44.84 -60.62 -5.98
C GLN A 497 43.74 -61.54 -5.36
N GLU A 498 43.63 -62.80 -5.80
CA GLU A 498 42.53 -63.68 -5.39
C GLU A 498 42.57 -64.01 -3.87
N ASP A 499 41.58 -63.54 -3.09
CA ASP A 499 41.17 -64.03 -1.76
C ASP A 499 39.84 -64.82 -1.90
N ARG A 500 39.57 -65.77 -1.02
CA ARG A 500 38.42 -66.70 -1.05
C ARG A 500 37.70 -66.85 0.28
N ASP A 501 38.42 -66.72 1.38
CA ASP A 501 37.91 -66.78 2.74
C ASP A 501 37.45 -65.38 3.18
N GLY A 502 38.05 -64.33 2.59
CA GLY A 502 37.78 -62.93 2.91
C GLY A 502 38.58 -62.43 4.11
N ASP A 503 39.69 -63.10 4.46
CA ASP A 503 40.51 -62.76 5.63
C ASP A 503 41.58 -61.69 5.33
N GLY A 504 41.69 -61.25 4.07
CA GLY A 504 42.66 -60.26 3.63
C GLY A 504 44.02 -60.84 3.24
N ILE A 505 44.21 -62.16 3.36
CA ILE A 505 45.42 -62.85 2.92
C ILE A 505 45.10 -63.56 1.59
N GLY A 506 45.93 -63.35 0.55
CA GLY A 506 45.71 -64.01 -0.74
C GLY A 506 45.64 -65.54 -0.61
N ASN A 507 44.95 -66.21 -1.55
CA ASN A 507 44.68 -67.68 -1.62
C ASN A 507 45.94 -68.59 -1.56
N VAL A 508 47.12 -68.02 -1.39
CA VAL A 508 48.42 -68.66 -1.26
C VAL A 508 48.68 -69.17 0.20
N CYS A 509 47.66 -69.21 1.11
CA CYS A 509 47.77 -69.46 2.59
C CYS A 509 46.93 -70.64 3.25
N ASP A 510 46.28 -70.49 4.44
CA ASP A 510 45.90 -71.60 5.40
C ASP A 510 44.43 -71.62 5.98
N THR A 511 44.17 -71.77 7.32
CA THR A 511 42.85 -72.21 7.91
C THR A 511 42.52 -71.81 9.39
N ASN A 512 41.25 -71.96 9.86
CA ASN A 512 40.70 -71.61 11.22
C ASN A 512 39.67 -72.66 11.84
N THR A 513 39.06 -72.43 13.03
CA THR A 513 38.34 -73.43 13.91
C THR A 513 37.15 -72.91 14.81
N ASP A 514 36.63 -73.73 15.77
CA ASP A 514 35.22 -73.83 16.32
C ASP A 514 35.02 -73.84 17.88
N SER A 515 33.79 -73.53 18.43
CA SER A 515 33.47 -73.39 19.90
C SER A 515 32.27 -74.17 20.57
N ASP A 516 31.05 -73.60 20.79
CA ASP A 516 30.23 -73.83 22.04
C ASP A 516 28.83 -74.59 21.98
N ASN A 517 27.71 -74.14 22.65
CA ASN A 517 26.63 -75.07 23.14
C ASN A 517 25.11 -74.67 23.22
N ASP A 518 24.57 -73.59 22.63
CA ASP A 518 23.08 -73.40 22.63
C ASP A 518 22.36 -74.50 21.81
N GLY A 519 22.90 -74.76 20.62
CA GLY A 519 22.22 -75.44 19.52
C GLY A 519 22.87 -75.19 18.16
N TYR A 520 23.47 -74.01 17.96
CA TYR A 520 24.16 -73.58 16.72
C TYR A 520 25.69 -73.44 16.87
N ASP A 521 26.40 -73.29 15.74
CA ASP A 521 27.85 -73.01 15.68
C ASP A 521 28.08 -71.48 15.69
N ASP A 522 29.23 -70.99 16.19
CA ASP A 522 29.57 -69.55 16.34
C ASP A 522 29.31 -68.66 15.11
N GLY A 523 29.30 -69.23 13.90
CA GLY A 523 29.03 -68.51 12.63
C GLY A 523 27.57 -68.55 12.14
N VAL A 524 26.64 -69.04 12.97
CA VAL A 524 25.19 -69.17 12.65
C VAL A 524 24.25 -69.04 13.87
N ASP A 525 24.76 -68.88 15.08
CA ASP A 525 23.95 -68.56 16.28
C ASP A 525 23.64 -67.05 16.32
N ASN A 526 22.39 -66.66 16.62
CA ASN A 526 22.01 -65.24 16.80
C ASN A 526 22.18 -64.72 18.23
N CYS A 527 22.51 -65.58 19.20
CA CYS A 527 23.07 -65.13 20.49
C CYS A 527 24.26 -66.02 20.93
N PRO A 528 25.44 -66.00 20.26
CA PRO A 528 26.58 -66.92 20.45
C PRO A 528 27.21 -67.06 21.86
N ALA A 529 26.66 -66.40 22.86
CA ALA A 529 27.07 -66.49 24.26
C ALA A 529 25.88 -66.55 25.26
N VAL A 530 24.63 -66.46 24.79
CA VAL A 530 23.42 -66.28 25.61
C VAL A 530 22.28 -67.15 25.07
N ALA A 531 22.16 -68.37 25.60
CA ALA A 531 21.22 -69.37 25.08
C ALA A 531 19.76 -68.89 25.05
N ASN A 532 19.21 -68.73 23.85
CA ASN A 532 17.89 -68.22 23.50
C ASN A 532 17.11 -69.26 22.64
N PRO A 533 16.67 -70.42 23.17
CA PRO A 533 16.38 -71.61 22.34
C PRO A 533 15.12 -71.56 21.44
N ASP A 534 14.44 -70.42 21.37
CA ASP A 534 13.41 -70.09 20.38
C ASP A 534 13.95 -69.24 19.20
N GLN A 535 15.09 -68.57 19.39
CA GLN A 535 15.71 -67.59 18.48
C GLN A 535 14.66 -66.61 17.93
N ALA A 536 13.93 -66.03 18.90
CA ALA A 536 13.08 -64.87 18.66
C ALA A 536 13.96 -63.66 18.31
N ASP A 537 13.48 -62.90 17.34
CA ASP A 537 14.21 -61.95 16.51
C ASP A 537 13.15 -61.06 15.83
N GLN A 538 12.65 -60.09 16.60
CA GLN A 538 11.44 -59.32 16.28
C GLN A 538 11.67 -58.27 15.18
N ASP A 539 12.87 -57.69 15.08
CA ASP A 539 13.30 -56.68 14.10
C ASP A 539 14.04 -57.32 12.88
N LYS A 540 14.80 -58.40 13.09
CA LYS A 540 15.62 -59.18 12.12
C LYS A 540 16.98 -58.59 11.75
N ASP A 541 17.70 -57.99 12.70
CA ASP A 541 19.12 -57.62 12.49
C ASP A 541 20.09 -58.84 12.51
N GLY A 542 19.73 -59.91 13.24
CA GLY A 542 20.56 -61.12 13.42
C GLY A 542 21.22 -61.27 14.79
N ASN A 543 20.86 -60.43 15.76
CA ASN A 543 20.84 -60.74 17.19
C ASN A 543 19.46 -61.38 17.52
N GLY A 544 18.92 -61.19 18.73
CA GLY A 544 17.59 -61.69 19.07
C GLY A 544 17.13 -61.36 20.49
N ASP A 545 15.82 -61.19 20.69
CA ASP A 545 15.12 -60.51 21.79
C ASP A 545 15.61 -60.81 23.23
N SER A 546 16.26 -61.96 23.45
CA SER A 546 16.78 -62.43 24.74
C SER A 546 18.23 -62.01 25.05
N CYS A 547 19.01 -61.63 24.04
CA CYS A 547 20.30 -60.96 24.22
C CYS A 547 20.31 -59.50 23.74
N ASP A 548 19.22 -59.06 23.10
CA ASP A 548 19.07 -57.70 22.61
C ASP A 548 18.81 -56.62 23.67
N ILE A 549 19.00 -55.37 23.24
CA ILE A 549 18.77 -54.13 23.97
C ILE A 549 17.69 -53.25 23.31
N ASP A 550 17.43 -53.46 22.02
CA ASP A 550 16.34 -52.91 21.19
C ASP A 550 15.39 -54.09 20.87
N TRP A 551 14.08 -53.85 20.69
CA TRP A 551 13.09 -54.93 20.45
C TRP A 551 12.31 -54.79 19.15
N ASP A 552 12.39 -53.67 18.44
CA ASP A 552 11.74 -53.50 17.14
C ASP A 552 12.61 -52.83 16.07
N GLY A 553 13.80 -52.38 16.45
CA GLY A 553 14.93 -52.10 15.56
C GLY A 553 14.97 -50.68 15.02
N ASP A 554 14.38 -49.70 15.73
CA ASP A 554 14.51 -48.30 15.36
C ASP A 554 15.91 -47.71 15.68
N GLY A 555 16.66 -48.35 16.58
CA GLY A 555 17.97 -47.91 17.08
C GLY A 555 17.96 -47.48 18.56
N THR A 556 16.80 -47.44 19.20
CA THR A 556 16.60 -47.00 20.58
C THR A 556 16.54 -48.18 21.53
N ALA A 557 17.28 -48.10 22.64
CA ALA A 557 17.24 -49.15 23.65
C ALA A 557 15.96 -49.02 24.48
N ASN A 558 15.14 -50.08 24.52
CA ASN A 558 13.87 -50.32 25.25
C ASN A 558 13.62 -49.63 26.62
N GLY A 559 14.66 -49.16 27.30
CA GLY A 559 14.58 -48.43 28.57
C GLY A 559 14.73 -46.90 28.45
N GLN A 560 14.81 -46.39 27.23
CA GLN A 560 14.96 -44.98 26.84
C GLN A 560 13.98 -44.61 25.70
N ASP A 561 13.04 -45.50 25.43
CA ASP A 561 12.21 -45.58 24.24
C ASP A 561 10.76 -45.28 24.64
N ASN A 562 10.07 -44.43 23.88
CA ASN A 562 8.73 -43.94 24.16
C ASN A 562 7.60 -44.75 23.50
N CYS A 563 7.90 -45.65 22.54
CA CYS A 563 6.95 -46.65 22.04
C CYS A 563 7.55 -48.08 21.91
N PRO A 564 8.00 -48.77 22.99
CA PRO A 564 8.89 -49.97 22.94
C PRO A 564 8.38 -51.31 22.37
N PHE A 565 7.44 -51.26 21.44
CA PHE A 565 6.92 -52.38 20.63
C PHE A 565 6.44 -51.95 19.23
N VAL A 566 6.69 -50.69 18.83
CA VAL A 566 6.28 -50.04 17.58
C VAL A 566 7.43 -49.11 17.15
N PRO A 567 8.29 -49.53 16.19
CA PRO A 567 9.56 -48.83 15.92
C PRO A 567 9.29 -47.43 15.39
N ASN A 568 9.84 -46.41 16.06
CA ASN A 568 9.59 -45.00 15.78
C ASN A 568 10.87 -44.16 15.85
N ASP A 569 10.81 -42.92 15.38
CA ASP A 569 11.92 -41.95 15.42
C ASP A 569 12.05 -41.21 16.76
N GLN A 570 11.39 -41.73 17.81
CA GLN A 570 11.37 -41.19 19.18
C GLN A 570 10.89 -39.73 19.24
N THR A 571 10.04 -39.33 18.28
CA THR A 571 9.25 -38.11 18.36
C THR A 571 8.21 -38.21 19.47
N ASP A 572 7.95 -37.07 20.11
CA ASP A 572 7.25 -36.88 21.38
C ASP A 572 6.76 -35.42 21.35
N SER A 573 5.79 -35.16 20.46
CA SER A 573 5.53 -33.81 19.93
C SER A 573 5.01 -32.82 20.98
N ASP A 574 4.23 -33.28 21.95
CA ASP A 574 3.78 -32.50 23.11
C ASP A 574 4.74 -32.58 24.33
N SER A 575 5.61 -33.60 24.36
CA SER A 575 6.49 -33.97 25.47
C SER A 575 5.80 -34.60 26.72
N ASP A 576 4.70 -35.35 26.56
CA ASP A 576 4.14 -36.25 27.60
C ASP A 576 5.16 -37.30 28.08
N GLY A 577 5.99 -37.81 27.15
CA GLY A 577 6.84 -38.99 27.35
C GLY A 577 6.29 -40.27 26.73
N SER A 578 5.27 -40.16 25.90
CA SER A 578 4.73 -41.16 24.97
C SER A 578 5.08 -40.73 23.55
N GLY A 579 5.38 -41.67 22.65
CA GLY A 579 5.74 -41.27 21.28
C GLY A 579 4.54 -41.05 20.37
N ASP A 580 4.67 -40.15 19.38
CA ASP A 580 3.62 -39.84 18.39
C ASP A 580 2.99 -41.11 17.75
N HIS A 581 3.80 -42.15 17.59
CA HIS A 581 3.40 -43.44 17.00
C HIS A 581 2.52 -44.30 17.93
N CYS A 582 2.32 -43.88 19.18
CA CYS A 582 1.51 -44.56 20.18
C CYS A 582 0.60 -43.64 21.03
N ASP A 583 0.55 -42.33 20.77
CA ASP A 583 -0.36 -41.37 21.44
C ASP A 583 -1.72 -41.14 20.73
N ASN A 584 -2.52 -40.20 21.25
CA ASN A 584 -3.94 -39.94 20.96
C ASN A 584 -4.38 -38.46 21.24
N ASP A 585 -3.42 -37.59 21.61
CA ASP A 585 -3.54 -36.16 21.94
C ASP A 585 -2.21 -35.52 21.47
N LEU A 586 -2.01 -35.51 20.15
CA LEU A 586 -0.68 -35.51 19.50
C LEU A 586 0.12 -34.20 19.61
N ASP A 587 -0.50 -33.11 20.03
CA ASP A 587 0.18 -31.82 20.25
C ASP A 587 0.00 -31.25 21.68
N GLY A 588 -0.81 -31.91 22.51
CA GLY A 588 -1.00 -31.63 23.93
C GLY A 588 -1.82 -30.37 24.23
N ASP A 589 -2.61 -29.87 23.28
CA ASP A 589 -3.53 -28.75 23.51
C ASP A 589 -4.63 -29.10 24.55
N GLY A 590 -4.99 -30.39 24.64
CA GLY A 590 -6.01 -30.96 25.53
C GLY A 590 -7.29 -31.48 24.85
N VAL A 591 -7.32 -31.55 23.52
CA VAL A 591 -8.37 -32.13 22.69
C VAL A 591 -7.86 -33.40 22.00
N GLU A 592 -8.54 -34.55 22.19
CA GLU A 592 -8.15 -35.81 21.52
C GLU A 592 -8.18 -35.67 19.98
N ASP A 593 -7.23 -36.26 19.22
CA ASP A 593 -7.05 -36.14 17.73
C ASP A 593 -8.31 -36.41 16.87
N ASN A 594 -9.38 -36.91 17.49
CA ASN A 594 -10.63 -37.31 16.86
C ASN A 594 -11.80 -36.33 17.10
N LEU A 595 -11.53 -35.26 17.85
CA LEU A 595 -12.44 -34.13 18.14
C LEU A 595 -11.82 -32.78 17.77
N ASP A 596 -10.49 -32.74 17.66
CA ASP A 596 -9.68 -31.58 17.31
C ASP A 596 -9.80 -31.20 15.82
N ASN A 597 -9.89 -29.90 15.50
CA ASN A 597 -9.84 -29.35 14.15
C ASN A 597 -8.41 -29.05 13.64
N CYS A 598 -7.39 -29.05 14.51
CA CYS A 598 -5.97 -29.00 14.16
C CYS A 598 -5.06 -30.05 14.88
N PRO A 599 -5.20 -31.38 14.64
CA PRO A 599 -4.49 -32.49 15.33
C PRO A 599 -2.94 -32.53 15.34
N HIS A 600 -2.27 -31.46 14.95
CA HIS A 600 -0.82 -31.28 14.84
C HIS A 600 -0.35 -29.85 15.21
N VAL A 601 -1.25 -28.92 15.60
CA VAL A 601 -0.94 -27.50 15.84
C VAL A 601 -1.81 -26.95 17.00
N PRO A 602 -1.27 -26.76 18.23
CA PRO A 602 -2.08 -26.54 19.42
C PRO A 602 -3.00 -25.31 19.37
N ASN A 603 -4.32 -25.52 19.29
CA ASN A 603 -5.33 -24.47 19.27
C ASN A 603 -6.49 -24.69 20.28
N PRO A 604 -6.26 -24.51 21.61
CA PRO A 604 -7.25 -24.84 22.66
C PRO A 604 -8.56 -24.03 22.67
N GLY A 605 -8.70 -23.05 21.79
CA GLY A 605 -9.95 -22.34 21.53
C GLY A 605 -10.83 -23.01 20.46
N GLN A 606 -10.21 -23.79 19.55
CA GLN A 606 -10.83 -24.45 18.41
C GLN A 606 -11.59 -23.46 17.51
N GLU A 607 -10.94 -22.33 17.24
CA GLU A 607 -11.36 -21.35 16.24
C GLU A 607 -11.41 -21.98 14.82
N ASP A 608 -12.39 -21.55 14.03
CA ASP A 608 -12.89 -22.14 12.77
C ASP A 608 -13.66 -21.01 12.05
N GLY A 609 -12.93 -20.10 11.40
CA GLY A 609 -13.40 -18.79 10.94
C GLY A 609 -14.49 -18.82 9.86
N ASP A 610 -14.53 -19.90 9.07
CA ASP A 610 -15.37 -20.08 7.88
C ASP A 610 -16.43 -21.21 8.02
N ASP A 611 -16.48 -21.91 9.17
CA ASP A 611 -17.29 -23.12 9.43
C ASP A 611 -16.92 -24.32 8.50
N ASP A 612 -15.69 -24.42 7.95
CA ASP A 612 -15.23 -25.60 7.16
C ASP A 612 -15.01 -26.84 8.04
N GLY A 613 -14.41 -26.65 9.22
CA GLY A 613 -14.07 -27.71 10.16
C GLY A 613 -12.61 -28.18 10.16
N ASN A 614 -11.72 -27.47 9.47
CA ASN A 614 -10.32 -27.31 9.93
C ASN A 614 -10.30 -26.18 10.99
N GLY A 615 -9.14 -25.79 11.51
CA GLY A 615 -9.06 -24.63 12.42
C GLY A 615 -8.07 -23.57 11.95
N ASP A 616 -8.28 -22.32 12.38
CA ASP A 616 -7.50 -21.15 11.95
C ASP A 616 -5.98 -21.31 12.13
N ALA A 617 -5.55 -22.16 13.07
CA ALA A 617 -4.15 -22.45 13.33
C ALA A 617 -3.49 -23.42 12.32
N CYS A 618 -4.26 -24.09 11.48
CA CYS A 618 -3.79 -25.12 10.55
C CYS A 618 -4.47 -25.14 9.18
N ASP A 619 -5.47 -24.29 8.92
CA ASP A 619 -5.89 -23.99 7.55
C ASP A 619 -4.86 -23.11 6.83
N SER A 620 -5.16 -22.79 5.57
CA SER A 620 -4.37 -22.02 4.63
C SER A 620 -5.23 -21.14 3.71
N ASP A 621 -6.56 -21.11 3.91
CA ASP A 621 -7.57 -20.33 3.17
C ASP A 621 -8.62 -19.88 4.22
N VAL A 622 -8.18 -19.17 5.27
CA VAL A 622 -8.89 -19.05 6.59
C VAL A 622 -10.28 -18.36 6.51
N ASP A 623 -10.60 -17.69 5.40
CA ASP A 623 -11.94 -17.14 5.13
C ASP A 623 -12.67 -17.74 3.91
N ASN A 624 -12.11 -18.80 3.32
CA ASN A 624 -12.62 -19.58 2.19
C ASN A 624 -12.86 -18.78 0.88
N ASP A 625 -12.10 -17.70 0.68
CA ASP A 625 -12.00 -16.92 -0.56
C ASP A 625 -11.67 -17.78 -1.80
N SER A 626 -10.89 -18.85 -1.62
CA SER A 626 -10.14 -19.62 -2.64
C SER A 626 -8.73 -19.11 -2.93
N LEU A 627 -8.09 -18.46 -1.96
CA LEU A 627 -6.69 -18.04 -1.99
C LEU A 627 -5.90 -18.69 -0.84
N ASP A 628 -4.57 -18.62 -0.91
CA ASP A 628 -3.68 -19.23 0.08
C ASP A 628 -3.12 -18.09 0.95
N ASP A 629 -3.29 -18.15 2.29
CA ASP A 629 -2.83 -17.16 3.29
C ASP A 629 -1.40 -16.65 2.99
N SER A 630 -0.51 -17.50 2.47
CA SER A 630 0.87 -17.12 2.15
C SER A 630 1.03 -16.27 0.87
N THR A 631 -0.09 -16.00 0.21
CA THR A 631 -0.25 -15.19 -1.01
C THR A 631 -1.45 -14.24 -0.96
N ASP A 632 -2.20 -14.25 0.14
CA ASP A 632 -3.34 -13.37 0.38
C ASP A 632 -2.89 -12.11 1.13
N ASN A 633 -3.33 -10.93 0.68
CA ASN A 633 -3.05 -9.67 1.34
C ASN A 633 -4.06 -9.27 2.43
N CYS A 634 -5.16 -10.02 2.59
CA CYS A 634 -6.10 -9.96 3.71
C CYS A 634 -6.55 -11.37 4.20
N PRO A 635 -5.66 -12.22 4.78
CA PRO A 635 -5.92 -13.64 5.12
C PRO A 635 -7.06 -13.96 6.13
N ALA A 636 -7.93 -13.01 6.46
CA ALA A 636 -9.10 -13.21 7.32
C ALA A 636 -10.30 -12.33 6.91
N ILE A 637 -10.25 -11.67 5.74
CA ILE A 637 -11.31 -10.81 5.20
C ILE A 637 -11.43 -11.00 3.66
N SER A 638 -12.01 -12.14 3.28
CA SER A 638 -12.34 -12.60 1.92
C SER A 638 -12.43 -11.51 0.86
N ASN A 639 -11.37 -11.37 0.06
CA ASN A 639 -11.18 -10.33 -0.94
C ASN A 639 -10.64 -10.88 -2.29
N PRO A 640 -11.41 -11.68 -3.08
CA PRO A 640 -10.87 -12.49 -4.19
C PRO A 640 -10.33 -11.72 -5.42
N THR A 641 -10.27 -10.40 -5.32
CA THR A 641 -9.63 -9.50 -6.28
C THR A 641 -8.16 -9.21 -5.96
N GLN A 642 -7.72 -9.38 -4.70
CA GLN A 642 -6.37 -9.05 -4.22
C GLN A 642 -5.95 -7.65 -4.68
N SER A 643 -6.78 -6.69 -4.29
CA SER A 643 -6.51 -5.28 -4.53
C SER A 643 -5.56 -4.77 -3.45
N ASP A 644 -4.59 -3.98 -3.87
CA ASP A 644 -3.45 -3.42 -3.13
C ASP A 644 -3.18 -2.10 -3.87
N SER A 645 -3.66 -1.00 -3.29
CA SER A 645 -3.80 0.27 -3.99
C SER A 645 -2.58 1.19 -3.86
N ASP A 646 -1.88 1.13 -2.72
CA ASP A 646 -0.66 1.89 -2.44
C ASP A 646 0.64 1.10 -2.78
N GLY A 647 0.63 -0.22 -2.60
CA GLY A 647 1.75 -1.14 -2.80
C GLY A 647 2.50 -1.56 -1.53
N ASP A 648 1.93 -1.39 -0.33
CA ASP A 648 2.52 -1.77 0.98
C ASP A 648 2.58 -3.29 1.18
N GLY A 649 1.52 -4.00 0.77
CA GLY A 649 1.39 -5.46 0.88
C GLY A 649 0.23 -5.96 1.76
N LEU A 650 -0.48 -5.07 2.45
CA LEU A 650 -1.88 -5.28 2.87
C LEU A 650 -2.82 -5.17 1.65
N GLY A 651 -4.13 -5.33 1.85
CA GLY A 651 -5.12 -5.18 0.80
C GLY A 651 -6.28 -4.27 1.17
N ASP A 652 -6.91 -3.67 0.14
CA ASP A 652 -8.02 -2.70 0.25
C ASP A 652 -9.18 -3.12 1.20
N ALA A 653 -9.28 -4.41 1.56
CA ALA A 653 -10.35 -4.97 2.40
C ALA A 653 -10.00 -5.06 3.90
N CYS A 654 -8.73 -4.91 4.27
CA CYS A 654 -8.21 -5.07 5.64
C CYS A 654 -7.18 -3.99 6.04
N ASP A 655 -6.68 -3.24 5.08
CA ASP A 655 -5.80 -2.09 5.25
C ASP A 655 -6.56 -0.88 5.84
N PRO A 656 -6.06 -0.23 6.91
CA PRO A 656 -6.65 0.98 7.48
C PRO A 656 -6.34 2.29 6.75
N ASP A 657 -5.39 2.34 5.81
CA ASP A 657 -4.88 3.57 5.12
C ASP A 657 -4.53 3.24 3.66
N VAL A 658 -5.55 3.12 2.81
CA VAL A 658 -5.47 2.45 1.48
C VAL A 658 -4.72 3.25 0.40
N ASP A 659 -4.14 4.40 0.74
CA ASP A 659 -3.21 5.13 -0.13
C ASP A 659 -1.91 5.64 0.53
N ASN A 660 -1.70 5.31 1.81
CA ASN A 660 -0.49 5.58 2.60
C ASN A 660 -0.19 7.09 2.80
N ASP A 661 -1.23 7.89 2.99
CA ASP A 661 -1.09 9.32 3.33
C ASP A 661 -0.98 9.59 4.84
N ARG A 662 -1.39 8.60 5.67
CA ARG A 662 -1.44 8.55 7.15
C ARG A 662 -2.72 9.08 7.79
N VAL A 663 -3.80 9.22 7.03
CA VAL A 663 -5.15 9.39 7.58
C VAL A 663 -5.90 8.06 7.45
N GLU A 664 -6.47 7.53 8.54
CA GLU A 664 -7.24 6.29 8.47
C GLU A 664 -8.47 6.45 7.56
N ASN A 665 -8.85 5.41 6.81
CA ASN A 665 -9.96 5.39 5.84
C ASN A 665 -11.33 5.88 6.39
N ALA A 666 -11.49 5.93 7.72
CA ALA A 666 -12.71 6.39 8.40
C ALA A 666 -12.71 7.89 8.75
N LEU A 667 -11.55 8.55 8.65
CA LEU A 667 -11.32 9.97 8.89
C LEU A 667 -10.88 10.71 7.63
N ASP A 668 -10.34 9.99 6.63
CA ASP A 668 -9.92 10.57 5.37
C ASP A 668 -11.12 10.98 4.49
N ASN A 669 -11.05 12.19 3.92
CA ASN A 669 -12.02 12.71 2.96
C ASN A 669 -11.75 12.25 1.52
N CYS A 670 -10.69 11.47 1.26
CA CYS A 670 -10.41 10.85 -0.03
C CYS A 670 -9.70 9.46 0.03
N PRO A 671 -10.27 8.39 0.68
CA PRO A 671 -9.61 7.11 1.10
C PRO A 671 -8.98 6.17 0.04
N GLN A 672 -8.53 6.70 -1.10
CA GLN A 672 -8.14 6.04 -2.34
C GLN A 672 -7.26 6.98 -3.23
N SER A 673 -6.78 8.13 -2.75
CA SER A 673 -6.27 9.24 -3.59
C SER A 673 -5.21 10.22 -3.00
N TRP A 674 -4.57 9.92 -1.87
CA TRP A 674 -3.37 10.59 -1.29
C TRP A 674 -3.45 12.11 -1.15
N ASN A 675 -3.76 12.57 0.07
CA ASN A 675 -4.11 13.95 0.39
C ASN A 675 -3.86 14.27 1.87
N PRO A 676 -2.60 14.16 2.36
CA PRO A 676 -2.26 14.12 3.80
C PRO A 676 -2.42 15.45 4.55
N ASN A 677 -3.05 16.43 3.90
CA ASN A 677 -3.42 17.73 4.45
C ASN A 677 -4.95 17.87 4.64
N GLY A 678 -5.76 16.90 4.17
CA GLY A 678 -7.22 16.96 4.19
C GLY A 678 -7.86 18.13 3.43
N GLU A 679 -7.14 18.75 2.48
CA GLU A 679 -7.58 19.98 1.79
C GLU A 679 -8.94 19.79 1.09
N ASP A 680 -10.00 20.39 1.62
CA ASP A 680 -11.34 20.49 1.03
C ASP A 680 -11.65 21.98 0.77
N SER A 681 -11.71 22.37 -0.51
CA SER A 681 -11.85 23.78 -0.92
C SER A 681 -13.28 24.33 -0.94
N ASP A 682 -14.33 23.51 -0.93
CA ASP A 682 -15.73 23.98 -0.95
C ASP A 682 -16.67 23.40 0.11
N GLN A 683 -16.13 22.55 0.98
CA GLN A 683 -16.68 22.08 2.26
C GLN A 683 -17.88 21.15 2.11
N ASP A 684 -17.80 20.22 1.14
CA ASP A 684 -18.81 19.17 0.91
C ASP A 684 -18.48 17.83 1.59
N GLY A 685 -17.25 17.67 2.11
CA GLY A 685 -16.76 16.45 2.77
C GLY A 685 -15.95 15.51 1.88
N ILE A 686 -15.63 15.92 0.64
CA ILE A 686 -14.73 15.21 -0.29
C ILE A 686 -13.49 16.08 -0.53
N GLY A 687 -12.29 15.53 -0.32
CA GLY A 687 -11.04 16.30 -0.47
C GLY A 687 -10.69 16.66 -1.92
N ASP A 688 -9.97 17.77 -2.13
CA ASP A 688 -9.55 18.34 -3.43
C ASP A 688 -8.78 17.36 -4.35
N ALA A 689 -8.27 16.25 -3.82
CA ALA A 689 -7.57 15.21 -4.57
C ALA A 689 -8.51 14.24 -5.30
N CYS A 690 -9.70 13.96 -4.73
CA CYS A 690 -10.71 13.07 -5.30
C CYS A 690 -12.06 13.75 -5.58
N ASP A 691 -12.28 15.01 -5.16
CA ASP A 691 -13.26 15.86 -5.81
C ASP A 691 -12.87 16.10 -7.28
N PHE A 692 -13.89 16.06 -8.14
CA PHE A 692 -13.75 16.27 -9.57
C PHE A 692 -14.60 17.44 -10.10
N ASP A 693 -15.24 18.24 -9.24
CA ASP A 693 -15.93 19.48 -9.59
C ASP A 693 -15.01 20.72 -9.56
N THR A 694 -13.78 20.59 -9.03
CA THR A 694 -12.66 21.56 -9.10
C THR A 694 -12.44 22.26 -10.47
N LEU A 695 -13.08 23.43 -10.61
CA LEU A 695 -12.78 24.58 -11.50
C LEU A 695 -12.06 24.33 -12.85
N LEU A 696 -12.83 24.31 -13.95
CA LEU A 696 -12.28 24.27 -15.29
C LEU A 696 -11.77 25.62 -15.81
N SER A 697 -10.47 25.68 -16.09
CA SER A 697 -9.86 26.72 -16.95
C SER A 697 -9.69 26.23 -18.39
N CYS A 698 -9.76 27.13 -19.40
CA CYS A 698 -9.51 26.75 -20.80
C CYS A 698 -8.03 26.35 -21.07
N THR A 699 -7.15 26.32 -20.06
CA THR A 699 -5.70 26.04 -20.14
C THR A 699 -5.32 24.62 -20.57
N SER A 700 -6.26 23.66 -20.56
CA SER A 700 -6.04 22.27 -21.01
C SER A 700 -5.70 22.10 -22.51
N PHE A 701 -5.54 23.21 -23.24
CA PHE A 701 -5.05 23.28 -24.61
C PHE A 701 -4.09 24.47 -24.79
N GLU A 702 -2.96 24.27 -25.48
CA GLU A 702 -1.98 25.33 -25.76
C GLU A 702 -2.62 26.56 -26.44
N GLY A 703 -2.80 27.64 -25.68
CA GLY A 703 -3.26 28.94 -26.17
C GLY A 703 -4.77 29.17 -26.21
N LEU A 704 -5.57 28.38 -25.48
CA LEU A 704 -7.00 28.67 -25.26
C LEU A 704 -7.18 29.69 -24.10
N GLU A 705 -7.56 30.92 -24.43
CA GLU A 705 -7.96 31.96 -23.47
C GLU A 705 -9.44 31.80 -23.11
N ILE A 706 -9.82 31.87 -21.83
CA ILE A 706 -11.22 32.14 -21.44
C ILE A 706 -11.57 33.56 -21.92
N MET A 707 -12.80 33.81 -22.38
CA MET A 707 -13.31 35.18 -22.54
C MET A 707 -14.06 35.63 -21.29
N ASP A 708 -13.33 35.70 -20.17
CA ASP A 708 -13.82 36.15 -18.86
C ASP A 708 -12.87 37.18 -18.23
N GLY A 709 -13.33 37.86 -17.16
CA GLY A 709 -12.59 38.79 -16.33
C GLY A 709 -13.43 40.01 -15.97
N ALA A 710 -12.94 40.85 -15.05
CA ALA A 710 -13.65 42.04 -14.55
C ALA A 710 -14.00 43.13 -15.61
N SER A 711 -13.60 42.94 -16.88
CA SER A 711 -13.92 43.76 -18.05
C SER A 711 -14.90 43.06 -19.03
N THR A 712 -15.53 41.96 -18.60
CA THR A 712 -16.49 41.17 -19.37
C THR A 712 -17.93 41.56 -19.04
N GLU A 713 -18.80 41.64 -20.05
CA GLU A 713 -20.24 41.89 -19.90
C GLU A 713 -21.03 40.83 -20.69
N LEU A 714 -21.94 40.11 -20.01
CA LEU A 714 -22.80 39.11 -20.63
C LEU A 714 -24.13 39.73 -21.07
N GLU A 715 -24.47 39.60 -22.37
CA GLU A 715 -25.74 40.05 -22.96
C GLU A 715 -26.53 38.82 -23.43
N HIS A 716 -27.81 38.72 -23.08
CA HIS A 716 -28.73 37.71 -23.62
C HIS A 716 -29.95 38.36 -24.28
N GLY A 717 -30.64 37.64 -25.17
CA GLY A 717 -31.89 38.16 -25.72
C GLY A 717 -32.62 37.29 -26.72
N ILE A 718 -33.85 37.72 -27.05
CA ILE A 718 -34.80 36.99 -27.88
C ILE A 718 -35.11 37.80 -29.15
N ASN A 719 -34.87 37.22 -30.32
CA ASN A 719 -35.30 37.77 -31.60
C ASN A 719 -36.74 37.34 -31.89
N ALA A 720 -37.68 38.24 -31.60
CA ALA A 720 -39.12 38.03 -31.76
C ALA A 720 -39.58 37.91 -33.24
N PRO A 721 -40.70 37.21 -33.53
CA PRO A 721 -41.61 36.55 -32.58
C PRO A 721 -41.12 35.16 -32.16
N CYS A 722 -41.03 34.95 -30.85
CA CYS A 722 -40.75 33.65 -30.24
C CYS A 722 -41.46 33.59 -28.88
N GLU A 723 -42.66 33.02 -28.86
CA GLU A 723 -43.26 32.53 -27.63
C GLU A 723 -42.55 31.22 -27.26
N GLY A 724 -42.18 31.04 -26.00
CA GLY A 724 -41.34 29.91 -25.57
C GLY A 724 -39.85 30.01 -25.99
N CYS A 725 -39.30 31.22 -26.17
CA CYS A 725 -37.85 31.41 -26.10
C CYS A 725 -37.45 31.82 -24.67
N SER A 726 -36.31 31.33 -24.18
CA SER A 726 -35.68 31.79 -22.94
C SER A 726 -34.15 31.79 -23.02
N VAL A 727 -33.52 32.42 -22.04
CA VAL A 727 -32.18 32.07 -21.54
C VAL A 727 -32.25 32.17 -20.02
N THR A 728 -31.84 31.15 -19.29
CA THR A 728 -31.71 31.17 -17.83
C THR A 728 -30.24 31.08 -17.41
N SER A 729 -29.97 31.46 -16.16
CA SER A 729 -28.68 31.24 -15.48
C SER A 729 -27.44 31.77 -16.21
N LEU A 730 -27.56 32.92 -16.89
CA LEU A 730 -26.54 33.48 -17.80
C LEU A 730 -25.11 33.58 -17.24
N GLY A 731 -24.93 33.76 -15.92
CA GLY A 731 -23.61 33.81 -15.30
C GLY A 731 -22.80 32.52 -15.44
N LYS A 732 -23.48 31.38 -15.58
CA LYS A 732 -22.93 30.02 -15.76
C LYS A 732 -22.29 29.77 -17.15
N VAL A 733 -21.84 30.83 -17.84
CA VAL A 733 -21.10 30.79 -19.12
C VAL A 733 -19.65 31.27 -18.96
N SER A 734 -19.32 31.85 -17.79
CA SER A 734 -18.01 32.43 -17.50
C SER A 734 -17.53 32.22 -16.05
N ASN A 735 -18.20 31.38 -15.26
CA ASN A 735 -17.76 30.94 -13.94
C ASN A 735 -16.68 29.85 -13.99
N GLY A 736 -16.66 29.01 -15.05
CA GLY A 736 -15.68 27.91 -15.20
C GLY A 736 -16.14 26.56 -14.63
N ILE A 737 -17.36 26.47 -14.14
CA ILE A 737 -17.93 25.24 -13.55
C ILE A 737 -18.50 24.35 -14.68
N LEU A 738 -18.49 23.02 -14.49
CA LEU A 738 -19.09 22.06 -15.44
C LEU A 738 -20.34 21.34 -14.94
N SER A 739 -20.55 21.24 -13.63
CA SER A 739 -21.82 20.77 -13.06
C SER A 739 -22.98 21.74 -13.34
N ASP A 740 -22.69 22.99 -13.71
CA ASP A 740 -23.68 24.04 -13.96
C ASP A 740 -23.60 24.69 -15.37
N ALA A 741 -24.74 25.20 -15.87
CA ALA A 741 -24.82 25.76 -17.23
C ALA A 741 -25.91 26.83 -17.39
N ALA A 742 -25.71 27.74 -18.36
CA ALA A 742 -26.77 28.61 -18.85
C ALA A 742 -27.60 27.90 -19.93
N ARG A 743 -28.90 27.73 -19.69
CA ARG A 743 -29.82 27.01 -20.57
C ARG A 743 -30.47 27.95 -21.57
N MET A 744 -30.24 27.72 -22.86
CA MET A 744 -30.91 28.38 -23.98
C MET A 744 -32.07 27.51 -24.48
N GLU A 745 -33.31 28.01 -24.44
CA GLU A 745 -34.47 27.29 -24.98
C GLU A 745 -35.19 28.03 -26.12
N VAL A 746 -35.66 27.27 -27.10
CA VAL A 746 -36.61 27.70 -28.15
C VAL A 746 -37.67 26.62 -28.39
N ALA A 747 -38.92 26.92 -28.09
CA ALA A 747 -40.07 26.04 -28.28
C ALA A 747 -40.34 25.66 -29.75
N ARG A 748 -40.96 24.48 -29.94
CA ARG A 748 -41.29 23.89 -31.25
C ARG A 748 -42.08 24.84 -32.14
N GLY A 749 -41.58 25.05 -33.36
CA GLY A 749 -42.25 25.88 -34.36
C GLY A 749 -42.16 27.40 -34.13
N ALA A 750 -41.47 27.86 -33.08
CA ALA A 750 -41.28 29.29 -32.84
C ALA A 750 -40.42 29.91 -33.94
N GLY A 751 -40.92 30.97 -34.58
CA GLY A 751 -40.32 31.60 -35.77
C GLY A 751 -39.12 32.52 -35.49
N GLY A 752 -38.49 32.40 -34.32
CA GLY A 752 -37.45 33.30 -33.82
C GLY A 752 -36.17 32.59 -33.37
N SER A 753 -35.42 33.24 -32.49
CA SER A 753 -34.17 32.69 -31.93
C SER A 753 -33.84 33.32 -30.57
N THR A 754 -33.21 32.56 -29.70
CA THR A 754 -32.59 33.07 -28.47
C THR A 754 -31.06 33.19 -28.65
N TYR A 755 -30.39 34.09 -27.92
CA TYR A 755 -28.94 34.27 -28.00
C TYR A 755 -28.28 34.59 -26.66
N ILE A 756 -27.01 34.19 -26.56
CA ILE A 756 -26.03 34.59 -25.53
C ILE A 756 -24.89 35.30 -26.25
N GLN A 757 -24.37 36.39 -25.68
CA GLN A 757 -23.24 37.14 -26.18
C GLN A 757 -22.30 37.54 -25.04
N ILE A 758 -21.00 37.34 -25.27
CA ILE A 758 -19.93 37.76 -24.40
C ILE A 758 -19.33 39.04 -25.00
N ASN A 759 -19.34 40.13 -24.25
CA ASN A 759 -18.63 41.38 -24.54
C ASN A 759 -17.35 41.44 -23.71
N HIS A 760 -16.27 41.93 -24.30
CA HIS A 760 -14.98 42.12 -23.62
C HIS A 760 -14.39 43.49 -24.03
N GLU A 761 -13.62 44.15 -23.18
CA GLU A 761 -13.04 45.46 -23.54
C GLU A 761 -11.94 45.34 -24.62
N ASP A 762 -11.05 44.34 -24.52
CA ASP A 762 -9.95 44.18 -25.49
C ASP A 762 -10.39 43.64 -26.86
N VAL A 763 -9.82 44.25 -27.91
CA VAL A 763 -10.01 43.83 -29.30
C VAL A 763 -8.99 42.76 -29.69
N ARG A 764 -9.46 41.52 -29.84
CA ARG A 764 -8.70 40.39 -30.37
C ARG A 764 -8.50 40.59 -31.88
N THR A 765 -7.25 40.77 -32.31
CA THR A 765 -6.89 41.12 -33.71
C THR A 765 -6.13 40.02 -34.44
N GLY A 766 -6.51 39.71 -35.69
CA GLY A 766 -5.86 38.69 -36.52
C GLY A 766 -6.72 37.48 -36.86
N ARG A 767 -6.22 36.26 -36.63
CA ARG A 767 -6.97 35.00 -36.82
C ARG A 767 -7.21 34.35 -35.47
N TYR A 768 -8.47 34.04 -35.17
CA TYR A 768 -8.81 33.33 -33.94
C TYR A 768 -9.69 32.12 -34.22
N MET A 769 -9.57 31.10 -33.35
CA MET A 769 -10.63 30.12 -33.14
C MET A 769 -11.44 30.59 -31.94
N VAL A 770 -12.74 30.40 -31.96
CA VAL A 770 -13.68 30.77 -30.90
C VAL A 770 -14.56 29.56 -30.66
N SER A 771 -14.82 29.24 -29.39
CA SER A 771 -15.55 28.03 -29.01
C SER A 771 -16.53 28.26 -27.87
N PHE A 772 -17.66 27.58 -27.95
CA PHE A 772 -18.58 27.36 -26.84
C PHE A 772 -18.53 25.89 -26.45
N LEU A 773 -18.43 25.59 -25.16
CA LEU A 773 -18.65 24.26 -24.61
C LEU A 773 -20.14 24.09 -24.31
N VAL A 774 -20.75 23.04 -24.87
CA VAL A 774 -22.20 22.85 -24.83
C VAL A 774 -22.63 21.38 -24.71
N GLU A 775 -23.85 21.18 -24.21
CA GLU A 775 -24.58 19.92 -24.24
C GLU A 775 -26.06 20.13 -24.69
N ASN A 776 -26.69 19.06 -25.16
CA ASN A 776 -28.13 18.97 -25.40
C ASN A 776 -28.69 17.88 -24.49
N THR A 777 -29.65 18.23 -23.63
CA THR A 777 -30.29 17.32 -22.67
C THR A 777 -30.96 16.09 -23.30
N ASN A 778 -31.12 16.07 -24.64
CA ASN A 778 -31.69 14.98 -25.42
C ASN A 778 -30.61 14.20 -26.22
N SER A 779 -29.38 14.10 -25.68
CA SER A 779 -28.23 13.38 -26.24
C SER A 779 -27.53 14.03 -27.46
N LEU A 780 -26.52 13.32 -27.97
CA LEU A 780 -25.51 13.68 -28.97
C LEU A 780 -26.03 14.63 -30.09
N LEU A 781 -25.48 15.84 -30.14
CA LEU A 781 -25.82 16.92 -31.07
C LEU A 781 -25.86 16.47 -32.55
N ASP A 782 -27.06 16.15 -33.05
CA ASP A 782 -27.26 15.72 -34.44
C ASP A 782 -27.05 16.86 -35.46
N LEU A 783 -26.75 16.47 -36.69
CA LEU A 783 -26.57 17.37 -37.83
C LEU A 783 -27.76 18.32 -38.05
N ILE A 784 -29.00 17.92 -37.74
CA ILE A 784 -30.17 18.81 -37.83
C ILE A 784 -30.05 19.93 -36.78
N TYR A 785 -29.68 19.58 -35.55
CA TYR A 785 -29.57 20.52 -34.42
C TYR A 785 -28.46 21.55 -34.62
N LEU A 786 -27.32 21.14 -35.18
CA LEU A 786 -26.23 22.03 -35.56
C LEU A 786 -26.65 23.11 -36.57
N ASN A 787 -27.63 22.85 -37.43
CA ASN A 787 -28.09 23.85 -38.41
C ASN A 787 -28.99 24.94 -37.80
N SER A 788 -29.54 24.73 -36.59
CA SER A 788 -30.25 25.76 -35.81
C SER A 788 -29.30 26.71 -35.08
N ILE A 789 -28.03 26.33 -34.90
CA ILE A 789 -27.04 27.11 -34.15
C ILE A 789 -26.29 28.09 -35.08
N THR A 790 -25.88 29.25 -34.57
CA THR A 790 -25.03 30.23 -35.27
C THR A 790 -24.08 30.92 -34.29
N ILE A 791 -22.77 30.82 -34.52
CA ILE A 791 -21.75 31.69 -33.87
C ILE A 791 -21.50 32.91 -34.76
N SER A 792 -21.29 34.09 -34.16
CA SER A 792 -20.99 35.34 -34.86
C SER A 792 -20.10 36.29 -34.05
N THR A 793 -19.15 36.95 -34.72
CA THR A 793 -18.24 37.93 -34.10
C THR A 793 -18.63 39.38 -34.42
N TYR A 794 -18.41 40.28 -33.46
CA TYR A 794 -18.68 41.71 -33.60
C TYR A 794 -17.50 42.53 -33.06
N LEU A 795 -17.37 43.75 -33.57
CA LEU A 795 -16.46 44.79 -33.10
C LEU A 795 -17.29 46.04 -32.83
N ASP A 796 -17.31 46.49 -31.58
CA ASP A 796 -18.06 47.68 -31.11
C ASP A 796 -19.54 47.67 -31.57
N GLY A 797 -20.23 46.55 -31.36
CA GLY A 797 -21.61 46.30 -31.78
C GLY A 797 -21.82 46.10 -33.29
N THR A 798 -20.76 46.17 -34.10
CA THR A 798 -20.81 45.98 -35.55
C THR A 798 -20.36 44.57 -35.92
N ALA A 799 -21.25 43.75 -36.47
CA ALA A 799 -20.93 42.38 -36.89
C ALA A 799 -19.78 42.37 -37.91
N THR A 800 -18.65 41.74 -37.55
CA THR A 800 -17.44 41.70 -38.40
C THR A 800 -17.45 40.55 -39.40
N GLY A 801 -18.31 39.56 -39.18
CA GLY A 801 -19.10 39.00 -40.27
C GLY A 801 -18.64 37.67 -40.86
N GLU A 802 -18.31 36.69 -40.03
CA GLU A 802 -18.37 35.27 -40.42
C GLU A 802 -19.52 34.59 -39.65
N ASN A 803 -20.65 34.30 -40.33
CA ASN A 803 -21.68 33.37 -39.83
C ASN A 803 -21.22 31.96 -40.20
N ILE A 804 -20.54 31.29 -39.26
CA ILE A 804 -19.70 30.12 -39.58
C ILE A 804 -20.55 28.83 -39.59
N SER A 805 -21.25 28.60 -40.72
CA SER A 805 -21.95 27.33 -40.97
C SER A 805 -20.95 26.24 -41.41
N GLY A 806 -20.27 25.63 -40.44
CA GLY A 806 -19.21 24.64 -40.70
C GLY A 806 -18.51 24.12 -39.45
N TYR A 807 -19.27 23.85 -38.39
CA TYR A 807 -18.76 23.42 -37.09
C TYR A 807 -17.97 22.12 -37.20
N MET A 808 -16.80 22.08 -36.57
CA MET A 808 -16.27 20.82 -36.07
C MET A 808 -16.80 20.65 -34.65
N LEU A 809 -17.52 19.57 -34.39
CA LEU A 809 -17.69 19.06 -33.04
C LEU A 809 -16.39 18.34 -32.68
N ALA A 810 -15.59 18.92 -31.80
CA ALA A 810 -14.58 18.15 -31.09
C ALA A 810 -15.26 17.42 -29.92
N PRO A 811 -14.98 16.13 -29.68
CA PRO A 811 -15.28 15.53 -28.39
C PRO A 811 -14.45 16.28 -27.34
N PHE A 812 -15.11 16.90 -26.38
CA PHE A 812 -14.42 17.39 -25.19
C PHE A 812 -14.11 16.17 -24.32
N LYS A 813 -12.91 16.16 -23.72
CA LYS A 813 -12.44 15.07 -22.85
C LYS A 813 -11.72 15.70 -21.67
N VAL A 814 -12.40 15.69 -20.54
CA VAL A 814 -11.87 15.80 -19.18
C VAL A 814 -12.40 14.56 -18.44
N ASN A 815 -11.85 14.24 -17.27
CA ASN A 815 -12.49 13.26 -16.38
C ASN A 815 -13.87 13.78 -15.92
N GLY A 816 -14.75 12.90 -15.44
CA GLY A 816 -16.17 13.21 -15.21
C GLY A 816 -17.00 13.44 -16.49
N ALA A 817 -16.64 14.47 -17.28
CA ALA A 817 -17.40 15.05 -18.38
C ALA A 817 -17.79 14.07 -19.52
N ARG A 818 -18.95 13.42 -19.38
CA ARG A 818 -19.61 12.67 -20.47
C ARG A 818 -20.39 13.64 -21.37
N ASN A 819 -20.66 13.21 -22.61
CA ASN A 819 -21.50 13.88 -23.64
C ASN A 819 -21.19 15.31 -24.12
N HIS A 820 -20.48 16.15 -23.37
CA HIS A 820 -20.10 17.53 -23.69
C HIS A 820 -19.35 17.69 -25.03
N ARG A 821 -19.58 18.80 -25.76
CA ARG A 821 -18.94 19.08 -27.06
C ARG A 821 -18.51 20.54 -27.23
N LEU A 822 -17.35 20.75 -27.86
CA LEU A 822 -16.94 22.09 -28.30
C LEU A 822 -17.51 22.43 -29.68
N LEU A 823 -18.25 23.54 -29.77
CA LEU A 823 -18.70 24.17 -31.01
C LEU A 823 -17.65 25.16 -31.52
N LEU A 824 -16.80 24.72 -32.45
CA LEU A 824 -15.62 25.46 -32.92
C LEU A 824 -15.92 26.35 -34.14
N ALA A 825 -15.48 27.61 -34.09
CA ALA A 825 -15.69 28.63 -35.11
C ALA A 825 -14.40 29.44 -35.40
N ASN A 826 -13.90 29.45 -36.64
CA ASN A 826 -12.70 30.18 -37.03
C ASN A 826 -13.05 31.57 -37.60
N THR A 827 -12.48 32.65 -37.04
CA THR A 827 -12.59 34.03 -37.55
C THR A 827 -11.25 34.57 -38.08
N ARG A 828 -11.32 35.51 -39.02
CA ARG A 828 -10.17 36.30 -39.52
C ARG A 828 -10.39 37.82 -39.46
N ALA A 829 -11.46 38.24 -38.79
CA ALA A 829 -11.80 39.63 -38.59
C ALA A 829 -11.65 39.97 -37.11
N ASP A 830 -11.10 41.15 -36.84
CA ASP A 830 -10.91 41.65 -35.48
C ASP A 830 -12.26 41.74 -34.74
N PHE A 831 -12.29 41.43 -33.44
CA PHE A 831 -13.51 41.37 -32.64
C PHE A 831 -13.25 41.64 -31.17
N ASN A 832 -14.25 42.15 -30.47
CA ASN A 832 -14.30 42.24 -29.00
C ASN A 832 -15.60 41.65 -28.41
N GLN A 833 -16.45 41.05 -29.25
CA GLN A 833 -17.70 40.43 -28.84
C GLN A 833 -17.97 39.15 -29.65
N VAL A 834 -18.54 38.14 -29.00
CA VAL A 834 -18.92 36.85 -29.61
C VAL A 834 -20.34 36.50 -29.19
N ARG A 835 -21.20 36.12 -30.15
CA ARG A 835 -22.59 35.72 -29.93
C ARG A 835 -22.85 34.29 -30.38
N LEU A 836 -23.40 33.46 -29.51
CA LEU A 836 -24.04 32.18 -29.82
C LEU A 836 -25.55 32.41 -29.98
N THR A 837 -26.15 31.88 -31.05
CA THR A 837 -27.59 32.02 -31.33
C THR A 837 -28.20 30.65 -31.63
N LEU A 838 -29.28 30.31 -30.94
CA LEU A 838 -30.08 29.10 -31.17
C LEU A 838 -31.42 29.50 -31.81
N ARG A 839 -31.75 28.90 -32.95
CA ARG A 839 -33.01 29.13 -33.69
C ARG A 839 -34.01 28.01 -33.43
N GLY A 840 -35.30 28.32 -33.55
CA GLY A 840 -36.36 27.31 -33.50
C GLY A 840 -36.31 26.34 -34.69
N LEU A 841 -36.67 25.09 -34.45
CA LEU A 841 -36.93 24.08 -35.47
C LEU A 841 -38.44 23.81 -35.54
N GLU A 842 -38.94 23.45 -36.73
CA GLU A 842 -40.39 23.24 -36.95
C GLU A 842 -40.96 22.00 -36.24
N LEU A 843 -40.09 21.09 -35.74
CA LEU A 843 -40.48 19.73 -35.30
C LEU A 843 -40.03 19.35 -33.88
N SER A 844 -39.21 20.16 -33.20
CA SER A 844 -38.65 19.88 -31.87
C SER A 844 -38.63 21.14 -30.99
N ASN A 845 -38.76 20.98 -29.67
CA ASN A 845 -38.23 21.97 -28.73
C ASN A 845 -36.70 21.87 -28.78
N ASN A 846 -36.01 23.00 -28.67
CA ASN A 846 -34.56 23.07 -28.72
C ASN A 846 -34.03 23.60 -27.39
N LYS A 847 -33.46 22.72 -26.56
CA LYS A 847 -32.72 23.07 -25.33
C LYS A 847 -31.21 22.91 -25.59
N LEU A 848 -30.41 23.91 -25.27
CA LEU A 848 -28.95 23.91 -25.42
C LEU A 848 -28.34 24.49 -24.15
N ASP A 849 -27.56 23.68 -23.45
CA ASP A 849 -26.87 24.09 -22.24
C ASP A 849 -25.46 24.55 -22.61
N VAL A 850 -25.04 25.67 -22.04
CA VAL A 850 -23.83 26.41 -22.41
C VAL A 850 -23.03 26.69 -21.13
N TYR A 851 -21.82 26.12 -21.08
CA TYR A 851 -20.99 26.05 -19.87
C TYR A 851 -19.85 27.07 -19.92
N LEU A 852 -19.17 27.20 -21.08
CA LEU A 852 -17.96 28.02 -21.18
C LEU A 852 -17.76 28.62 -22.58
N THR A 853 -17.11 29.79 -22.63
CA THR A 853 -16.68 30.45 -23.88
C THR A 853 -15.18 30.76 -23.90
N CYS A 854 -14.45 30.22 -24.88
CA CYS A 854 -13.01 30.42 -25.03
C CYS A 854 -12.62 30.98 -26.43
N ALA A 855 -11.40 31.51 -26.58
CA ALA A 855 -10.80 31.95 -27.84
C ALA A 855 -9.29 31.65 -27.95
N VAL A 856 -8.79 31.37 -29.17
CA VAL A 856 -7.39 30.98 -29.46
C VAL A 856 -6.79 31.83 -30.58
N PRO A 857 -5.61 32.44 -30.45
CA PRO A 857 -4.89 33.03 -31.58
C PRO A 857 -4.29 31.93 -32.50
N ILE A 858 -4.81 31.79 -33.72
CA ILE A 858 -4.36 30.74 -34.66
C ILE A 858 -3.01 31.13 -35.28
N SER A 859 -1.94 30.50 -34.78
CA SER A 859 -0.59 30.65 -35.33
C SER A 859 -0.50 30.19 -36.80
N GLN A 860 0.44 30.75 -37.56
CA GLN A 860 0.63 30.39 -38.98
C GLN A 860 1.68 29.29 -39.14
N GLN A 861 1.20 28.06 -39.34
CA GLN A 861 1.90 27.05 -40.14
C GLN A 861 1.54 27.21 -41.64
#